data_AF-A0A7J6LWK5-F1
#
_entry.id   AF-A0A7J6LWK5-F1
#
_cell.length_a   1.000
_cell.length_b   1.000
_cell.length_c   1.000
_cell.angle_alpha   90.00
_cell.angle_beta   90.00
_cell.angle_gamma   90.00
#
_symmetry.space_group_name_H-M   'P 1'
#
loop_
_entity.id
_entity.type
_entity.pdbx_description
1 polymer ?
#
loop_
_entity_poly.entity_id
_entity_poly.type
_entity_poly.pdbx_seq_one_letter_code
_entity_poly.pdbx_strand_id
1 'polypeptide(L)'
;MGNSSPVGVSIFGIDTRQLNQLRIGFGGVKGFHDPQPNTPTSQGFSALVLAHNSRIYAYKCPEEVLEAVRKAIDRGLIKRDRKCSKVDGLHEFELSSWIWAAHGKATVDVRRYAMKIVESLREAGWGIVDDIDMSRPFFVQTWILKRIDQMAARSPRRDILIGLHDKNDLRIVMEEQDANRQYDIQEAVRQGIVNSWQITSETDYSGAYQFQLAGSPFSAGGDRPVEARQILLGILTELERQAGYRLDRSLSLSMNHGAKSSLLFRVPPPGTPADRGSYVGMHLDDNDIIRIFPTPGEFLDSFVQQELSAVIGRSWLHGVRQEGGKDNAYEWRLNGSPWGVQGEDSVEVRIMMGKILQKMWSLGFELMPKIDYTGRLAETSFMVFRKSSGAMRVLEEPIVCVSFYDIDEVRISSTDDSLIAELQPRIRMALCPPEFPVEAVQDLSMFGRSAQLKLVKSPFHTWTPGPKTTVYATAVLLTLVNVMAELGWQLRASLDLSRLCVATDSFWSPLPDGIPGLSDSPIISFSSFLSLLMVFKVDFQEAYPFVPTSAGYCSLAILGHDKIYVQRGPQHLVDGVRQAIESCWSDGIQKDENLKDSTGVHKFKLRGFPWCNFKADRFETSRLALGLMDAIRRSGFKVVTDVDISHRKLGFLRVWILRADPNDSSPPPDLCLALQGWSGVTAVTSGMPDEARDALVSTVRTGLETAWVVDEVEDSPDGVDLSLDTVPWISFGSDGVLARQAILGTLVSLEKVSGYRLVGTMRVADSRGLKPKMFFQSMPQKEGERAEYVGLSFDQEDRVRLFGPPHQGLDQFLVSAISGAIAAGWPRGCARQQECGEAEEWVLKGLPFDAFFKSRVDTRLLLSNILQVMWQQNFEIVGVVEGKLPVIYWRRPEKTDSGSVNKPENPVVSVMFNAPNKIRITSTDQRTLSPAIAAVREALQAPQVWKDVLKEDSLYGRSIEFKLEDWPFLRKPVGSNAVLVTSILLNVVNAMASVGLSLKACLNLARHRSVMGSLFFQ
;
A
#
# COMPACT_ATOMS: atom_id res chain seq x y z
N MET A 1 -36.48 42.60 64.82
CA MET A 1 -35.50 43.71 64.83
C MET A 1 -34.25 43.19 65.53
N GLY A 2 -33.04 43.15 65.00
CA GLY A 2 -32.50 43.56 63.72
C GLY A 2 -31.17 42.81 63.44
N ASN A 3 -30.74 42.86 62.19
CA ASN A 3 -29.53 42.25 61.63
C ASN A 3 -28.24 42.68 62.33
N SER A 4 -27.31 41.74 62.56
CA SER A 4 -25.87 41.96 62.39
C SER A 4 -25.11 40.62 62.32
N SER A 5 -24.34 40.45 61.24
CA SER A 5 -23.43 39.32 61.00
C SER A 5 -22.21 39.36 61.91
N PRO A 6 -21.62 38.19 62.23
CA PRO A 6 -20.18 38.09 62.41
C PRO A 6 -19.54 36.93 61.62
N VAL A 7 -18.59 37.32 60.77
CA VAL A 7 -17.32 36.64 60.44
C VAL A 7 -17.36 35.14 60.11
N GLY A 8 -17.34 34.84 58.80
CA GLY A 8 -17.05 33.51 58.27
C GLY A 8 -15.59 33.10 58.50
N VAL A 9 -15.41 31.95 59.14
CA VAL A 9 -14.12 31.30 59.39
C VAL A 9 -13.59 30.70 58.09
N SER A 10 -12.33 30.99 57.78
CA SER A 10 -11.59 30.37 56.68
C SER A 10 -11.31 28.89 56.99
N ILE A 11 -11.69 28.00 56.09
CA ILE A 11 -11.16 26.64 56.05
C ILE A 11 -10.36 26.54 54.75
N PHE A 12 -9.07 26.88 54.81
CA PHE A 12 -7.99 26.34 53.96
C PHE A 12 -6.65 26.80 54.56
N GLY A 13 -6.37 26.36 55.78
CA GLY A 13 -5.03 26.33 56.33
C GLY A 13 -4.35 25.02 55.94
N ILE A 14 -3.95 24.88 54.68
CA ILE A 14 -2.99 23.85 54.29
C ILE A 14 -1.62 24.51 54.31
N ASP A 15 -0.74 24.02 55.18
CA ASP A 15 0.65 24.46 55.27
C ASP A 15 1.35 24.24 53.92
N THR A 16 1.60 25.34 53.21
CA THR A 16 2.30 25.35 51.92
C THR A 16 3.73 24.83 52.00
N ARG A 17 4.28 24.59 53.20
CA ARG A 17 5.59 23.97 53.38
C ARG A 17 5.57 22.44 53.30
N GLN A 18 4.47 21.78 53.69
CA GLN A 18 4.35 20.32 53.57
C GLN A 18 4.00 19.85 52.14
N LEU A 19 3.24 20.64 51.38
CA LEU A 19 3.05 20.42 49.93
C LEU A 19 4.34 20.59 49.12
N ASN A 20 5.33 21.31 49.65
CA ASN A 20 6.64 21.48 49.00
C ASN A 20 7.62 20.32 49.26
N GLN A 21 7.34 19.43 50.23
CA GLN A 21 8.17 18.24 50.50
C GLN A 21 7.75 17.00 49.71
N LEU A 22 6.50 16.96 49.20
CA LEU A 22 6.04 15.99 48.18
C LEU A 22 6.38 16.45 46.75
N ARG A 23 7.56 17.05 46.55
CA ARG A 23 8.15 17.29 45.22
C ARG A 23 8.63 15.97 44.61
N ILE A 24 7.72 15.06 44.30
CA ILE A 24 7.88 14.24 43.10
C ILE A 24 7.96 15.26 41.96
N GLY A 25 9.01 15.26 41.16
CA GLY A 25 9.35 16.38 40.28
C GLY A 25 8.27 16.76 39.27
N PHE A 26 7.34 17.64 39.64
CA PHE A 26 6.30 18.25 38.81
C PHE A 26 6.87 19.33 37.87
N GLY A 27 7.85 18.94 37.05
CA GLY A 27 8.34 19.77 35.96
C GLY A 27 7.94 19.13 34.64
N GLY A 28 7.35 19.88 33.70
CA GLY A 28 7.53 19.56 32.28
C GLY A 28 9.01 19.32 31.98
N VAL A 29 9.33 18.60 30.91
CA VAL A 29 10.73 18.36 30.50
C VAL A 29 11.45 19.73 30.41
N LYS A 30 12.37 20.01 31.33
CA LYS A 30 13.31 21.14 31.18
C LYS A 30 14.11 20.81 29.93
N GLY A 31 13.93 21.60 28.87
CA GLY A 31 14.63 21.38 27.60
C GLY A 31 13.86 20.64 26.51
N PHE A 32 12.52 20.48 26.61
CA PHE A 32 11.73 20.21 25.39
C PHE A 32 11.69 21.50 24.55
N HIS A 33 12.75 21.71 23.78
CA HIS A 33 12.91 22.84 22.88
C HIS A 33 12.74 22.32 21.46
N ASP A 34 11.57 22.55 20.87
CA ASP A 34 11.39 22.35 19.44
C ASP A 34 12.02 23.55 18.70
N PRO A 35 13.10 23.35 17.92
CA PRO A 35 13.75 24.45 17.22
C PRO A 35 12.90 25.02 16.07
N GLN A 36 11.85 24.32 15.63
CA GLN A 36 10.98 24.73 14.53
C GLN A 36 9.49 24.66 14.91
N PRO A 37 9.07 25.50 15.86
CA PRO A 37 7.75 25.35 16.47
C PRO A 37 6.58 25.88 15.64
N ASN A 38 6.88 26.69 14.62
CA ASN A 38 5.89 27.22 13.67
C ASN A 38 5.90 26.43 12.35
N THR A 39 6.69 25.36 12.27
CA THR A 39 6.79 24.51 11.08
C THR A 39 6.01 23.23 11.34
N PRO A 40 5.08 22.83 10.44
CA PRO A 40 4.44 21.54 10.48
C PRO A 40 5.44 20.39 10.59
N THR A 41 4.98 19.21 11.01
CA THR A 41 5.82 18.01 10.99
C THR A 41 6.26 17.66 9.56
N SER A 42 7.20 16.72 9.40
CA SER A 42 7.70 16.30 8.07
C SER A 42 6.60 15.77 7.14
N GLN A 43 5.53 15.20 7.70
CA GLN A 43 4.34 14.75 6.97
C GLN A 43 3.22 15.81 6.90
N GLY A 44 3.51 17.05 7.32
CA GLY A 44 2.60 18.19 7.20
C GLY A 44 1.49 18.25 8.26
N PHE A 45 1.73 17.74 9.47
CA PHE A 45 0.76 17.83 10.57
C PHE A 45 1.02 19.01 11.51
N SER A 46 -0.06 19.53 12.07
CA SER A 46 -0.08 20.57 13.12
C SER A 46 -1.18 20.25 14.15
N ALA A 47 -1.25 20.98 15.26
CA ALA A 47 -2.31 20.77 16.25
C ALA A 47 -2.88 22.08 16.82
N LEU A 48 -4.21 22.15 16.92
CA LEU A 48 -4.91 23.11 17.77
C LEU A 48 -5.42 22.38 19.01
N VAL A 49 -5.14 22.91 20.19
CA VAL A 49 -5.52 22.30 21.47
C VAL A 49 -6.48 23.21 22.19
N LEU A 50 -7.73 22.77 22.34
CA LEU A 50 -8.74 23.43 23.15
C LEU A 50 -8.48 23.02 24.60
N ALA A 51 -8.12 23.99 25.43
CA ALA A 51 -7.62 23.69 26.77
C ALA A 51 -8.13 24.67 27.81
N HIS A 52 -8.29 24.15 29.04
CA HIS A 52 -8.80 24.91 30.18
C HIS A 52 -10.20 25.48 29.89
N ASN A 53 -10.59 26.55 30.57
CA ASN A 53 -11.90 27.18 30.38
C ASN A 53 -11.95 28.10 29.14
N SER A 54 -10.81 28.62 28.69
CA SER A 54 -10.78 29.77 27.78
C SER A 54 -9.54 29.86 26.89
N ARG A 55 -8.81 28.76 26.63
CA ARG A 55 -7.59 28.83 25.79
C ARG A 55 -7.67 27.94 24.56
N ILE A 56 -6.98 28.40 23.53
CA ILE A 56 -6.59 27.62 22.37
C ILE A 56 -5.07 27.72 22.25
N TYR A 57 -4.39 26.58 22.26
CA TYR A 57 -2.97 26.51 21.95
C TYR A 57 -2.76 26.03 20.53
N ALA A 58 -1.80 26.62 19.82
CA ALA A 58 -1.39 26.18 18.50
C ALA A 58 0.06 25.68 18.55
N TYR A 59 0.27 24.46 18.06
CA TYR A 59 1.56 23.76 18.10
C TYR A 59 1.92 23.26 16.70
N LYS A 60 3.13 23.57 16.23
CA LYS A 60 3.56 23.33 14.83
C LYS A 60 2.67 23.97 13.77
N CYS A 61 1.96 25.04 14.13
CA CYS A 61 1.04 25.74 13.25
C CYS A 61 1.77 26.88 12.50
N PRO A 62 1.71 26.93 11.17
CA PRO A 62 2.18 28.07 10.40
C PRO A 62 1.25 29.28 10.56
N GLU A 63 1.72 30.45 10.13
CA GLU A 63 0.99 31.72 10.33
C GLU A 63 -0.41 31.72 9.69
N GLU A 64 -0.59 31.07 8.55
CA GLU A 64 -1.90 30.92 7.90
C GLU A 64 -2.95 30.20 8.78
N VAL A 65 -2.52 29.26 9.63
CA VAL A 65 -3.39 28.58 10.61
C VAL A 65 -3.71 29.52 11.77
N LEU A 66 -2.74 30.30 12.24
CA LEU A 66 -2.97 31.29 13.30
C LEU A 66 -3.95 32.38 12.83
N GLU A 67 -3.78 32.86 11.60
CA GLU A 67 -4.66 33.86 11.00
C GLU A 67 -6.07 33.32 10.78
N ALA A 68 -6.21 32.04 10.43
CA ALA A 68 -7.52 31.39 10.37
C ALA A 68 -8.26 31.44 11.72
N VAL A 69 -7.55 31.20 12.84
CA VAL A 69 -8.13 31.31 14.19
C VAL A 69 -8.50 32.77 14.51
N ARG A 70 -7.63 33.75 14.19
CA ARG A 70 -7.89 35.18 14.40
C ARG A 70 -9.08 35.70 13.58
N LYS A 71 -9.24 35.20 12.36
CA LYS A 71 -10.36 35.55 11.47
C LYS A 71 -11.68 34.99 11.99
N ALA A 72 -11.65 33.79 12.57
CA ALA A 72 -12.84 33.08 13.02
C ALA A 72 -13.41 33.60 14.35
N ILE A 73 -12.57 34.11 15.25
CA ILE A 73 -12.96 34.57 16.58
C ILE A 73 -13.00 36.10 16.61
N ASP A 74 -14.10 36.67 17.10
CA ASP A 74 -14.24 38.12 17.21
C ASP A 74 -13.11 38.74 18.03
N ARG A 75 -12.51 39.83 17.52
CA ARG A 75 -11.36 40.50 18.15
C ARG A 75 -11.60 40.90 19.61
N GLY A 76 -12.85 41.22 19.98
CA GLY A 76 -13.24 41.56 21.35
C GLY A 76 -13.25 40.36 22.33
N LEU A 77 -13.27 39.13 21.81
CA LEU A 77 -13.22 37.91 22.61
C LEU A 77 -11.80 37.43 22.85
N ILE A 78 -10.84 37.82 22.01
CA ILE A 78 -9.43 37.49 22.21
C ILE A 78 -8.83 38.46 23.22
N LYS A 79 -8.61 37.97 24.44
CA LYS A 79 -7.97 38.73 25.51
C LYS A 79 -6.45 38.82 25.30
N ARG A 80 -5.82 37.72 24.87
CA ARG A 80 -4.39 37.65 24.53
C ARG A 80 -4.18 36.78 23.29
N ASP A 81 -3.28 37.21 22.43
CA ASP A 81 -2.78 36.51 21.25
C ASP A 81 -1.27 36.72 21.23
N ARG A 82 -0.51 35.67 21.57
CA ARG A 82 0.94 35.75 21.71
C ARG A 82 1.60 34.38 21.71
N LYS A 83 2.92 34.37 21.54
CA LYS A 83 3.75 33.23 21.93
C LYS A 83 3.65 32.99 23.43
N CYS A 84 3.58 31.73 23.83
CA CYS A 84 3.50 31.32 25.23
C CYS A 84 4.81 31.66 25.95
N SER A 85 4.72 32.39 27.06
CA SER A 85 5.90 32.75 27.88
C SER A 85 6.45 31.58 28.71
N LYS A 86 5.69 30.48 28.82
CA LYS A 86 6.03 29.34 29.67
C LYS A 86 6.65 28.17 28.90
N VAL A 87 6.46 28.13 27.58
CA VAL A 87 6.90 27.07 26.68
C VAL A 87 7.26 27.67 25.34
N ASP A 88 8.54 27.55 24.97
CA ASP A 88 9.01 27.99 23.67
C ASP A 88 8.31 27.19 22.58
N GLY A 89 7.79 27.92 21.59
CA GLY A 89 7.18 27.31 20.41
C GLY A 89 5.69 26.98 20.50
N LEU A 90 5.04 27.29 21.62
CA LEU A 90 3.59 27.23 21.72
C LEU A 90 3.01 28.63 21.45
N HIS A 91 2.01 28.75 20.59
CA HIS A 91 1.23 29.97 20.46
C HIS A 91 -0.05 29.87 21.28
N GLU A 92 -0.43 30.93 21.99
CA GLU A 92 -1.55 30.97 22.94
C GLU A 92 -2.56 32.04 22.54
N PHE A 93 -3.81 31.61 22.34
CA PHE A 93 -4.98 32.46 22.34
C PHE A 93 -5.70 32.31 23.69
N GLU A 94 -5.74 33.38 24.50
CA GLU A 94 -6.55 33.45 25.73
C GLU A 94 -7.82 34.25 25.42
N LEU A 95 -8.97 33.64 25.68
CA LEU A 95 -10.27 34.25 25.44
C LEU A 95 -10.80 34.92 26.71
N SER A 96 -11.59 35.97 26.53
CA SER A 96 -12.13 36.81 27.60
C SER A 96 -13.25 36.14 28.41
N SER A 97 -13.85 35.07 27.86
CA SER A 97 -14.91 34.28 28.49
C SER A 97 -14.53 32.81 28.61
N TRP A 98 -15.21 32.09 29.51
CA TRP A 98 -15.01 30.66 29.73
C TRP A 98 -15.78 29.84 28.68
N ILE A 99 -15.39 29.99 27.42
CA ILE A 99 -16.13 29.41 26.28
C ILE A 99 -16.26 27.88 26.37
N TRP A 100 -15.27 27.18 26.90
CA TRP A 100 -15.33 25.71 27.01
C TRP A 100 -16.20 25.25 28.18
N ALA A 101 -16.46 26.12 29.17
CA ALA A 101 -17.39 25.91 30.28
C ALA A 101 -18.75 26.59 30.05
N ALA A 102 -19.09 26.90 28.79
CA ALA A 102 -20.34 27.57 28.47
C ALA A 102 -21.57 26.75 28.88
N HIS A 103 -22.65 27.44 29.24
CA HIS A 103 -23.95 26.87 29.59
C HIS A 103 -25.07 27.70 28.96
N GLY A 104 -26.26 27.11 28.84
CA GLY A 104 -27.43 27.76 28.25
C GLY A 104 -27.17 28.29 26.83
N LYS A 105 -27.57 29.54 26.58
CA LYS A 105 -27.47 30.21 25.25
C LYS A 105 -26.03 30.34 24.74
N ALA A 106 -25.05 30.54 25.63
CA ALA A 106 -23.65 30.69 25.24
C ALA A 106 -23.08 29.44 24.53
N THR A 107 -23.70 28.26 24.72
CA THR A 107 -23.27 27.03 24.03
C THR A 107 -23.51 27.04 22.53
N VAL A 108 -24.42 27.90 22.04
CA VAL A 108 -24.66 28.13 20.60
C VAL A 108 -23.50 28.92 20.00
N ASP A 109 -23.03 29.94 20.71
CA ASP A 109 -21.92 30.78 20.26
C ASP A 109 -20.62 29.96 20.15
N VAL A 110 -20.34 29.07 21.12
CA VAL A 110 -19.19 28.15 21.08
C VAL A 110 -19.18 27.32 19.79
N ARG A 111 -20.33 26.78 19.40
CA ARG A 111 -20.48 25.98 18.16
C ARG A 111 -20.30 26.85 16.92
N ARG A 112 -20.79 28.08 16.95
CA ARG A 112 -20.58 29.04 15.86
C ARG A 112 -19.10 29.40 15.71
N TYR A 113 -18.38 29.64 16.81
CA TYR A 113 -16.92 29.87 16.76
C TYR A 113 -16.18 28.64 16.25
N ALA A 114 -16.51 27.43 16.74
CA ALA A 114 -15.90 26.20 16.26
C ALA A 114 -16.09 26.01 14.75
N MET A 115 -17.32 26.20 14.25
CA MET A 115 -17.64 26.12 12.82
C MET A 115 -16.84 27.15 12.01
N LYS A 116 -16.79 28.42 12.45
CA LYS A 116 -15.98 29.47 11.81
C LYS A 116 -14.49 29.16 11.80
N ILE A 117 -13.96 28.53 12.85
CA ILE A 117 -12.57 28.10 12.89
C ILE A 117 -12.34 27.00 11.85
N VAL A 118 -13.20 25.98 11.78
CA VAL A 118 -13.09 24.91 10.78
C VAL A 118 -13.15 25.47 9.35
N GLU A 119 -14.10 26.34 9.06
CA GLU A 119 -14.23 26.98 7.75
C GLU A 119 -12.98 27.82 7.41
N SER A 120 -12.50 28.64 8.34
CA SER A 120 -11.32 29.48 8.13
C SER A 120 -10.05 28.64 7.94
N LEU A 121 -9.92 27.51 8.64
CA LEU A 121 -8.81 26.57 8.44
C LEU A 121 -8.86 25.97 7.03
N ARG A 122 -10.04 25.59 6.54
CA ARG A 122 -10.20 25.04 5.19
C ARG A 122 -9.90 26.06 4.11
N GLU A 123 -10.34 27.30 4.28
CA GLU A 123 -9.97 28.42 3.41
C GLU A 123 -8.45 28.61 3.35
N ALA A 124 -7.74 28.36 4.47
CA ALA A 124 -6.29 28.35 4.55
C ALA A 124 -5.63 27.05 4.03
N GLY A 125 -6.40 26.08 3.53
CA GLY A 125 -5.89 24.81 3.01
C GLY A 125 -5.59 23.75 4.08
N TRP A 126 -6.23 23.84 5.25
CA TRP A 126 -6.07 22.91 6.37
C TRP A 126 -7.39 22.22 6.73
N GLY A 127 -7.32 20.92 7.04
CA GLY A 127 -8.44 20.13 7.53
C GLY A 127 -8.12 19.47 8.86
N ILE A 128 -9.15 19.25 9.68
CA ILE A 128 -9.04 18.43 10.88
C ILE A 128 -8.97 16.97 10.45
N VAL A 129 -7.99 16.21 10.91
CA VAL A 129 -7.88 14.75 10.72
C VAL A 129 -8.78 14.05 11.72
N ASP A 130 -8.62 14.38 13.01
CA ASP A 130 -9.41 13.82 14.11
C ASP A 130 -9.43 14.80 15.30
N ASP A 131 -10.43 14.65 16.17
CA ASP A 131 -10.56 15.31 17.47
C ASP A 131 -10.25 14.29 18.58
N ILE A 132 -9.16 14.54 19.32
CA ILE A 132 -8.64 13.58 20.29
C ILE A 132 -8.70 14.14 21.71
N ASP A 133 -9.44 13.43 22.57
CA ASP A 133 -9.48 13.72 24.00
C ASP A 133 -8.21 13.21 24.69
N MET A 134 -7.44 14.15 25.23
CA MET A 134 -6.20 13.91 25.97
C MET A 134 -6.39 14.10 27.49
N SER A 135 -7.62 14.14 27.99
CA SER A 135 -7.94 14.57 29.35
C SER A 135 -8.88 13.67 30.13
N ARG A 136 -8.52 13.30 31.37
CA ARG A 136 -9.45 12.71 32.35
C ARG A 136 -9.09 13.13 33.78
N PRO A 137 -8.97 14.45 34.07
CA PRO A 137 -10.15 15.18 34.57
C PRO A 137 -10.34 16.63 34.05
N PHE A 138 -9.48 17.15 33.16
CA PHE A 138 -9.55 18.55 32.71
C PHE A 138 -9.50 18.69 31.20
N PHE A 139 -10.50 19.31 30.58
CA PHE A 139 -10.63 19.48 29.13
C PHE A 139 -9.34 19.88 28.40
N VAL A 140 -8.78 18.90 27.66
CA VAL A 140 -7.70 19.04 26.68
C VAL A 140 -8.11 18.26 25.44
N GLN A 141 -8.76 18.93 24.50
CA GLN A 141 -9.16 18.37 23.20
C GLN A 141 -8.15 18.79 22.14
N THR A 142 -7.59 17.84 21.41
CA THR A 142 -6.56 18.08 20.41
C THR A 142 -7.10 17.82 19.01
N TRP A 143 -7.25 18.90 18.24
CA TRP A 143 -7.54 18.84 16.81
C TRP A 143 -6.24 18.65 16.05
N ILE A 144 -6.05 17.45 15.50
CA ILE A 144 -4.93 17.18 14.59
C ILE A 144 -5.27 17.80 13.24
N LEU A 145 -4.38 18.63 12.71
CA LEU A 145 -4.55 19.29 11.43
C LEU A 145 -3.61 18.69 10.38
N LYS A 146 -4.07 18.65 9.13
CA LYS A 146 -3.25 18.30 7.95
C LYS A 146 -3.61 19.21 6.77
N ARG A 147 -2.64 19.49 5.90
CA ARG A 147 -2.92 20.17 4.62
C ARG A 147 -3.90 19.35 3.78
N ILE A 148 -4.86 20.04 3.17
CA ILE A 148 -5.86 19.46 2.25
C ILE A 148 -5.69 20.03 0.84
N ASP A 149 -6.09 19.25 -0.17
CA ASP A 149 -5.98 19.66 -1.57
C ASP A 149 -6.82 20.90 -1.90
N GLN A 150 -6.33 21.75 -2.81
CA GLN A 150 -6.98 23.03 -3.16
C GLN A 150 -8.41 22.86 -3.71
N MET A 151 -8.75 21.71 -4.31
CA MET A 151 -10.13 21.43 -4.73
C MET A 151 -11.07 21.19 -3.55
N ALA A 152 -10.59 20.54 -2.48
CA ALA A 152 -11.38 20.35 -1.26
C ALA A 152 -11.59 21.68 -0.50
N ALA A 153 -10.62 22.61 -0.59
CA ALA A 153 -10.68 23.94 0.02
C ALA A 153 -11.72 24.88 -0.61
N ARG A 154 -12.12 24.66 -1.88
CA ARG A 154 -13.06 25.52 -2.63
C ARG A 154 -14.54 25.17 -2.44
N SER A 155 -14.88 24.23 -1.56
CA SER A 155 -16.29 23.91 -1.29
C SER A 155 -16.98 25.13 -0.67
N PRO A 156 -18.16 25.54 -1.16
CA PRO A 156 -18.87 26.71 -0.62
C PRO A 156 -19.19 26.52 0.87
N ARG A 157 -19.16 27.62 1.65
CA ARG A 157 -19.53 27.68 3.08
C ARG A 157 -20.93 27.11 3.29
N ARG A 158 -20.99 25.84 3.64
CA ARG A 158 -22.20 25.03 3.75
C ARG A 158 -22.00 23.99 4.84
N ASP A 159 -21.30 24.36 5.91
CA ASP A 159 -21.19 23.49 7.07
C ASP A 159 -22.40 23.71 7.97
N ILE A 160 -22.92 22.63 8.53
CA ILE A 160 -23.90 22.71 9.61
C ILE A 160 -23.38 21.92 10.80
N LEU A 161 -23.73 22.36 11.99
CA LEU A 161 -23.30 21.72 13.21
C LEU A 161 -24.52 21.37 14.06
N ILE A 162 -24.66 20.09 14.39
CA ILE A 162 -25.73 19.57 15.24
C ILE A 162 -25.16 19.23 16.61
N GLY A 163 -25.60 19.95 17.63
CA GLY A 163 -25.21 19.70 19.02
C GLY A 163 -26.21 18.79 19.74
N LEU A 164 -25.70 17.80 20.46
CA LEU A 164 -26.48 17.05 21.47
C LEU A 164 -26.40 17.80 22.81
N HIS A 165 -27.53 18.06 23.44
CA HIS A 165 -27.62 18.92 24.62
C HIS A 165 -28.46 18.32 25.75
N ASP A 166 -28.01 18.57 26.98
CA ASP A 166 -28.63 18.14 28.23
C ASP A 166 -29.07 16.66 28.16
N LYS A 167 -30.35 16.37 28.40
CA LYS A 167 -30.90 15.01 28.36
C LYS A 167 -31.67 14.71 27.07
N ASN A 168 -32.18 15.73 26.39
CA ASN A 168 -33.20 15.57 25.34
C ASN A 168 -33.24 16.71 24.31
N ASP A 169 -32.26 17.61 24.28
CA ASP A 169 -32.25 18.71 23.32
C ASP A 169 -31.27 18.43 22.18
N LEU A 170 -31.69 18.72 20.95
CA LEU A 170 -30.84 18.74 19.76
C LEU A 170 -30.89 20.12 19.13
N ARG A 171 -29.74 20.73 18.86
CA ARG A 171 -29.65 22.09 18.32
C ARG A 171 -28.89 22.12 17.01
N ILE A 172 -29.48 22.70 15.98
CA ILE A 172 -28.83 22.92 14.69
C ILE A 172 -28.30 24.36 14.63
N VAL A 173 -27.00 24.49 14.42
CA VAL A 173 -26.30 25.75 14.17
C VAL A 173 -25.86 25.76 12.71
N MET A 174 -26.31 26.77 11.96
CA MET A 174 -25.99 26.96 10.55
C MET A 174 -25.96 28.45 10.20
N GLU A 175 -25.21 28.82 9.17
CA GLU A 175 -25.22 30.17 8.55
C GLU A 175 -25.79 30.13 7.12
N GLU A 176 -26.76 29.25 6.87
CA GLU A 176 -27.47 29.16 5.58
C GLU A 176 -28.41 30.35 5.43
N GLN A 177 -28.41 31.03 4.29
CA GLN A 177 -29.27 32.20 4.02
C GLN A 177 -30.51 31.82 3.20
N ASP A 178 -30.47 30.68 2.49
CA ASP A 178 -31.61 30.18 1.75
C ASP A 178 -32.63 29.51 2.68
N ALA A 179 -33.80 30.14 2.84
CA ALA A 179 -34.88 29.66 3.69
C ALA A 179 -35.41 28.28 3.29
N ASN A 180 -35.43 27.95 1.99
CA ASN A 180 -35.88 26.63 1.53
C ASN A 180 -34.89 25.56 1.98
N ARG A 181 -33.59 25.86 1.85
CA ARG A 181 -32.54 24.93 2.24
C ARG A 181 -32.45 24.75 3.76
N GLN A 182 -32.67 25.82 4.52
CA GLN A 182 -32.85 25.71 5.97
C GLN A 182 -33.99 24.77 6.33
N TYR A 183 -35.14 24.92 5.65
CA TYR A 183 -36.30 24.06 5.86
C TYR A 183 -35.99 22.59 5.51
N ASP A 184 -35.33 22.32 4.37
CA ASP A 184 -34.96 20.97 3.96
C ASP A 184 -34.04 20.28 4.99
N ILE A 185 -33.07 21.03 5.56
CA ILE A 185 -32.19 20.52 6.62
C ILE A 185 -32.98 20.24 7.90
N GLN A 186 -33.86 21.16 8.30
CA GLN A 186 -34.71 20.98 9.48
C GLN A 186 -35.66 19.78 9.31
N GLU A 187 -36.27 19.63 8.13
CA GLU A 187 -37.16 18.52 7.80
C GLU A 187 -36.43 17.19 7.76
N ALA A 188 -35.22 17.14 7.18
CA ALA A 188 -34.39 15.95 7.21
C ALA A 188 -34.07 15.49 8.65
N VAL A 189 -33.69 16.42 9.53
CA VAL A 189 -33.44 16.11 10.95
C VAL A 189 -34.73 15.70 11.65
N ARG A 190 -35.85 16.38 11.38
CA ARG A 190 -37.17 16.06 11.93
C ARG A 190 -37.59 14.63 11.58
N GLN A 191 -37.49 14.25 10.29
CA GLN A 191 -37.79 12.90 9.83
C GLN A 191 -36.85 11.87 10.46
N GLY A 192 -35.55 12.15 10.53
CA GLY A 192 -34.58 11.29 11.20
C GLY A 192 -34.91 11.01 12.66
N ILE A 193 -35.44 12.00 13.38
CA ILE A 193 -35.89 11.85 14.77
C ILE A 193 -37.21 11.06 14.83
N VAL A 194 -38.23 11.45 14.06
CA VAL A 194 -39.58 10.87 14.13
C VAL A 194 -39.61 9.39 13.72
N ASN A 195 -38.65 8.96 12.89
CA ASN A 195 -38.50 7.56 12.51
C ASN A 195 -38.16 6.61 13.68
N SER A 196 -37.71 7.13 14.83
CA SER A 196 -37.33 6.30 15.99
C SER A 196 -37.70 6.87 17.34
N TRP A 197 -38.15 8.13 17.38
CA TRP A 197 -38.43 8.83 18.61
C TRP A 197 -39.49 9.91 18.42
N GLN A 198 -39.75 10.68 19.48
CA GLN A 198 -40.80 11.69 19.49
C GLN A 198 -40.25 13.08 19.81
N ILE A 199 -40.69 14.07 19.05
CA ILE A 199 -40.44 15.49 19.27
C ILE A 199 -41.59 16.05 20.13
N THR A 200 -41.25 16.81 21.16
CA THR A 200 -42.20 17.47 22.06
C THR A 200 -42.42 18.94 21.69
N SER A 201 -41.36 19.64 21.28
CA SER A 201 -41.45 21.02 20.81
C SER A 201 -40.28 21.36 19.88
N GLU A 202 -40.48 22.38 19.06
CA GLU A 202 -39.47 22.93 18.15
C GLU A 202 -39.45 24.46 18.34
N THR A 203 -38.27 25.03 18.60
CA THR A 203 -38.14 26.44 18.98
C THR A 203 -36.86 27.08 18.43
N ASP A 204 -36.85 28.41 18.29
CA ASP A 204 -35.60 29.15 18.13
C ASP A 204 -34.92 29.30 19.51
N TYR A 205 -33.69 28.81 19.62
CA TYR A 205 -32.87 28.92 20.80
C TYR A 205 -31.60 29.73 20.48
N SER A 206 -31.70 31.05 20.63
CA SER A 206 -30.57 31.96 20.42
C SER A 206 -30.01 31.89 18.98
N GLY A 207 -30.91 31.79 18.00
CA GLY A 207 -30.56 31.65 16.57
C GLY A 207 -30.14 30.24 16.15
N ALA A 208 -30.28 29.24 17.02
CA ALA A 208 -30.18 27.82 16.66
C ALA A 208 -31.57 27.19 16.63
N TYR A 209 -31.83 26.32 15.66
CA TYR A 209 -33.08 25.58 15.63
C TYR A 209 -33.02 24.41 16.62
N GLN A 210 -33.88 24.44 17.64
CA GLN A 210 -33.88 23.44 18.72
C GLN A 210 -35.06 22.48 18.58
N PHE A 211 -34.75 21.19 18.56
CA PHE A 211 -35.69 20.10 18.78
C PHE A 211 -35.61 19.66 20.24
N GLN A 212 -36.73 19.69 20.96
CA GLN A 212 -36.85 19.10 22.28
C GLN A 212 -37.52 17.73 22.17
N LEU A 213 -36.84 16.70 22.64
CA LEU A 213 -37.28 15.31 22.50
C LEU A 213 -38.04 14.82 23.73
N ALA A 214 -38.94 13.85 23.54
CA ALA A 214 -39.64 13.21 24.65
C ALA A 214 -38.66 12.43 25.53
N GLY A 215 -38.83 12.49 26.86
CA GLY A 215 -37.99 11.72 27.79
C GLY A 215 -36.55 12.21 27.87
N SER A 216 -35.58 11.28 27.83
CA SER A 216 -34.16 11.59 28.05
C SER A 216 -33.23 10.72 27.20
N PRO A 217 -33.34 10.76 25.85
CA PRO A 217 -32.60 9.88 24.94
C PRO A 217 -31.07 10.04 25.02
N PHE A 218 -30.58 11.19 25.49
CA PHE A 218 -29.14 11.46 25.63
C PHE A 218 -28.63 11.27 27.07
N SER A 219 -29.44 10.68 27.96
CA SER A 219 -29.04 10.33 29.32
C SER A 219 -28.50 8.90 29.41
N ALA A 220 -27.60 8.68 30.36
CA ALA A 220 -26.85 7.44 30.47
C ALA A 220 -27.52 6.35 31.34
N GLY A 221 -28.85 6.36 31.50
CA GLY A 221 -29.56 5.42 32.37
C GLY A 221 -30.87 4.90 31.79
N GLY A 222 -31.03 3.58 31.75
CA GLY A 222 -32.28 2.86 31.44
C GLY A 222 -32.16 1.89 30.24
N ASP A 223 -33.06 0.92 30.21
CA ASP A 223 -33.25 -0.14 29.18
C ASP A 223 -33.68 0.38 27.79
N ARG A 224 -33.46 1.68 27.48
CA ARG A 224 -33.81 2.30 26.18
C ARG A 224 -32.60 2.71 25.32
N PRO A 225 -31.58 1.84 25.13
CA PRO A 225 -30.36 2.22 24.41
C PRO A 225 -30.54 2.24 22.88
N VAL A 226 -31.42 1.44 22.30
CA VAL A 226 -31.42 1.18 20.85
C VAL A 226 -32.08 2.32 20.08
N GLU A 227 -33.31 2.68 20.44
CA GLU A 227 -34.08 3.71 19.76
C GLU A 227 -33.39 5.07 19.87
N ALA A 228 -32.78 5.37 21.01
CA ALA A 228 -32.00 6.59 21.22
C ALA A 228 -30.78 6.71 20.29
N ARG A 229 -30.11 5.60 19.97
CA ARG A 229 -28.98 5.58 19.02
C ARG A 229 -29.45 5.54 17.57
N GLN A 230 -30.61 4.94 17.33
CA GLN A 230 -31.30 4.94 16.04
C GLN A 230 -31.71 6.36 15.61
N ILE A 231 -32.00 7.28 16.54
CA ILE A 231 -32.17 8.72 16.24
C ILE A 231 -30.97 9.25 15.46
N LEU A 232 -29.75 8.96 15.92
CA LEU A 232 -28.54 9.46 15.25
C LEU A 232 -28.40 8.87 13.85
N LEU A 233 -28.58 7.56 13.69
CA LEU A 233 -28.54 6.93 12.36
C LEU A 233 -29.63 7.48 11.43
N GLY A 234 -30.85 7.68 11.93
CA GLY A 234 -31.94 8.28 11.17
C GLY A 234 -31.60 9.68 10.70
N ILE A 235 -31.03 10.52 11.57
CA ILE A 235 -30.56 11.86 11.21
C ILE A 235 -29.48 11.81 10.14
N LEU A 236 -28.48 10.92 10.26
CA LEU A 236 -27.41 10.76 9.27
C LEU A 236 -27.99 10.37 7.89
N THR A 237 -28.88 9.38 7.88
CA THR A 237 -29.51 8.88 6.66
C THR A 237 -30.37 9.94 5.99
N GLU A 238 -31.23 10.63 6.74
CA GLU A 238 -32.14 11.63 6.17
C GLU A 238 -31.41 12.91 5.74
N LEU A 239 -30.37 13.34 6.45
CA LEU A 239 -29.53 14.46 6.01
C LEU A 239 -28.81 14.16 4.69
N GLU A 240 -28.29 12.94 4.51
CA GLU A 240 -27.67 12.57 3.24
C GLU A 240 -28.72 12.44 2.13
N ARG A 241 -29.87 11.81 2.41
CA ARG A 241 -30.92 11.52 1.43
C ARG A 241 -31.66 12.77 0.94
N GLN A 242 -32.02 13.67 1.85
CA GLN A 242 -32.88 14.81 1.54
C GLN A 242 -32.08 16.09 1.31
N ALA A 243 -31.01 16.31 2.07
CA ALA A 243 -30.26 17.57 2.06
C ALA A 243 -28.83 17.44 1.47
N GLY A 244 -28.37 16.23 1.16
CA GLY A 244 -27.04 15.96 0.60
C GLY A 244 -25.88 16.16 1.58
N TYR A 245 -26.16 16.21 2.88
CA TYR A 245 -25.16 16.42 3.93
C TYR A 245 -24.63 15.08 4.46
N ARG A 246 -23.30 14.96 4.59
CA ARG A 246 -22.64 13.81 5.20
C ARG A 246 -21.91 14.25 6.47
N LEU A 247 -21.85 13.38 7.48
CA LEU A 247 -21.06 13.61 8.68
C LEU A 247 -19.58 13.76 8.31
N ASP A 248 -19.01 14.93 8.58
CA ASP A 248 -17.60 15.23 8.32
C ASP A 248 -16.78 14.98 9.59
N ARG A 249 -17.17 15.58 10.72
CA ARG A 249 -16.42 15.47 12.00
C ARG A 249 -17.36 15.42 13.20
N SER A 250 -16.84 14.90 14.30
CA SER A 250 -17.48 14.92 15.62
C SER A 250 -16.55 15.64 16.58
N LEU A 251 -17.03 16.71 17.19
CA LEU A 251 -16.22 17.63 17.98
C LEU A 251 -16.70 17.70 19.43
N SER A 252 -15.78 17.56 20.37
CA SER A 252 -16.00 17.75 21.80
C SER A 252 -15.71 19.20 22.19
N LEU A 253 -16.78 20.00 22.34
CA LEU A 253 -16.69 21.46 22.51
C LEU A 253 -17.01 21.95 23.93
N SER A 254 -17.09 21.05 24.91
CA SER A 254 -17.49 21.37 26.28
C SER A 254 -16.62 20.65 27.29
N MET A 255 -16.23 21.36 28.35
CA MET A 255 -15.54 20.79 29.50
C MET A 255 -16.45 20.33 30.63
N ASN A 256 -17.75 20.65 30.55
CA ASN A 256 -18.70 20.23 31.56
C ASN A 256 -18.81 18.69 31.58
N HIS A 257 -18.85 18.08 32.77
CA HIS A 257 -19.13 16.66 32.93
C HIS A 257 -20.39 16.29 32.14
N GLY A 258 -20.36 15.25 31.31
CA GLY A 258 -21.49 14.96 30.42
C GLY A 258 -21.40 15.62 29.03
N ALA A 259 -20.23 16.12 28.61
CA ALA A 259 -20.02 16.76 27.31
C ALA A 259 -20.29 15.78 26.17
N LYS A 260 -21.23 16.13 25.30
CA LYS A 260 -21.65 15.32 24.15
C LYS A 260 -21.06 15.89 22.86
N SER A 261 -20.98 15.05 21.84
CA SER A 261 -20.49 15.45 20.53
C SER A 261 -21.31 16.57 19.89
N SER A 262 -20.58 17.43 19.20
CA SER A 262 -21.09 18.38 18.21
C SER A 262 -20.75 17.85 16.82
N LEU A 263 -21.76 17.43 16.08
CA LEU A 263 -21.63 16.74 14.80
C LEU A 263 -21.57 17.77 13.67
N LEU A 264 -20.43 17.88 13.00
CA LEU A 264 -20.22 18.74 11.85
C LEU A 264 -20.57 17.97 10.57
N PHE A 265 -21.48 18.52 9.78
CA PHE A 265 -21.89 17.96 8.51
C PHE A 265 -21.51 18.89 7.36
N ARG A 266 -21.20 18.29 6.21
CA ARG A 266 -20.85 19.01 4.99
C ARG A 266 -21.40 18.30 3.76
N VAL A 267 -21.72 19.07 2.73
CA VAL A 267 -21.98 18.53 1.39
C VAL A 267 -20.68 18.04 0.75
N PRO A 268 -20.61 16.76 0.30
CA PRO A 268 -19.41 16.23 -0.36
C PRO A 268 -19.00 17.05 -1.60
N PRO A 269 -17.69 17.10 -1.96
CA PRO A 269 -17.21 17.83 -3.13
C PRO A 269 -17.86 17.37 -4.46
N PRO A 270 -17.99 18.26 -5.46
CA PRO A 270 -18.47 17.89 -6.80
C PRO A 270 -17.59 16.79 -7.41
N GLY A 271 -18.20 15.68 -7.85
CA GLY A 271 -17.51 14.50 -8.38
C GLY A 271 -17.46 13.31 -7.41
N THR A 272 -17.85 13.49 -6.14
CA THR A 272 -18.16 12.36 -5.26
C THR A 272 -19.39 11.63 -5.82
N PRO A 273 -19.38 10.29 -6.01
CA PRO A 273 -20.54 9.56 -6.50
C PRO A 273 -21.78 9.89 -5.68
N ALA A 274 -22.87 10.27 -6.35
CA ALA A 274 -24.15 10.53 -5.71
C ALA A 274 -24.83 9.19 -5.38
N ASP A 275 -24.28 8.49 -4.40
CA ASP A 275 -24.76 7.18 -3.97
C ASP A 275 -25.55 7.27 -2.66
N ARG A 276 -26.52 6.36 -2.51
CA ARG A 276 -27.31 6.25 -1.27
C ARG A 276 -26.55 5.33 -0.32
N GLY A 277 -25.73 5.91 0.54
CA GLY A 277 -25.02 5.15 1.56
C GLY A 277 -25.99 4.45 2.51
N SER A 278 -25.65 3.24 2.97
CA SER A 278 -26.33 2.60 4.10
C SER A 278 -25.52 2.80 5.37
N TYR A 279 -26.22 3.01 6.50
CA TYR A 279 -25.59 3.25 7.79
C TYR A 279 -25.91 2.12 8.77
N VAL A 280 -24.89 1.70 9.52
CA VAL A 280 -25.03 0.82 10.69
C VAL A 280 -24.28 1.41 11.86
N GLY A 281 -24.87 1.32 13.06
CA GLY A 281 -24.28 1.76 14.31
C GLY A 281 -23.78 0.56 15.10
N MET A 282 -22.62 0.69 15.75
CA MET A 282 -22.08 -0.28 16.69
C MET A 282 -21.77 0.40 18.03
N HIS A 283 -22.21 -0.22 19.11
CA HIS A 283 -22.02 0.28 20.47
C HIS A 283 -21.53 -0.83 21.41
N LEU A 284 -20.66 -0.47 22.35
CA LEU A 284 -20.14 -1.37 23.36
C LEU A 284 -20.94 -1.15 24.66
N ASP A 285 -21.87 -2.05 24.95
CA ASP A 285 -22.82 -1.87 26.05
C ASP A 285 -22.50 -2.69 27.31
N ASP A 286 -23.09 -2.27 28.43
CA ASP A 286 -22.88 -2.84 29.77
C ASP A 286 -21.40 -3.14 30.07
N ASN A 287 -21.07 -4.30 30.63
CA ASN A 287 -19.67 -4.68 30.84
C ASN A 287 -19.19 -5.67 29.78
N ASP A 288 -20.12 -6.27 29.02
CA ASP A 288 -19.86 -7.45 28.19
C ASP A 288 -20.65 -7.51 26.88
N ILE A 289 -21.34 -6.44 26.46
CA ILE A 289 -22.18 -6.49 25.25
C ILE A 289 -21.54 -5.73 24.09
N ILE A 290 -21.54 -6.32 22.89
CA ILE A 290 -21.39 -5.61 21.62
C ILE A 290 -22.76 -5.61 20.94
N ARG A 291 -23.24 -4.44 20.54
CA ARG A 291 -24.52 -4.30 19.83
C ARG A 291 -24.30 -3.61 18.48
N ILE A 292 -24.87 -4.16 17.42
CA ILE A 292 -24.94 -3.53 16.11
C ILE A 292 -26.41 -3.32 15.72
N PHE A 293 -26.74 -2.19 15.10
CA PHE A 293 -28.09 -1.87 14.69
C PHE A 293 -28.09 -1.15 13.34
N PRO A 294 -29.07 -1.46 12.47
CA PRO A 294 -29.25 -0.79 11.20
C PRO A 294 -29.93 0.57 11.39
N THR A 295 -30.03 1.31 10.30
CA THR A 295 -30.86 2.52 10.22
C THR A 295 -32.32 2.19 10.56
N PRO A 296 -33.09 3.12 11.16
CA PRO A 296 -34.51 2.93 11.41
C PRO A 296 -35.28 2.47 10.17
N GLY A 297 -36.09 1.42 10.32
CA GLY A 297 -36.86 0.84 9.21
C GLY A 297 -36.07 -0.08 8.28
N GLU A 298 -34.75 -0.23 8.47
CA GLU A 298 -33.91 -1.20 7.77
C GLU A 298 -33.63 -2.43 8.65
N PHE A 299 -33.19 -3.51 8.00
CA PHE A 299 -32.76 -4.75 8.67
C PHE A 299 -31.25 -4.91 8.52
N LEU A 300 -30.62 -5.49 9.54
CA LEU A 300 -29.21 -5.86 9.47
C LEU A 300 -29.04 -7.03 8.48
N ASP A 301 -28.07 -6.90 7.58
CA ASP A 301 -27.68 -7.98 6.66
C ASP A 301 -27.19 -9.21 7.45
N SER A 302 -27.83 -10.36 7.25
CA SER A 302 -27.51 -11.61 7.94
C SER A 302 -26.09 -12.09 7.67
N PHE A 303 -25.51 -11.74 6.52
CA PHE A 303 -24.12 -12.03 6.22
C PHE A 303 -23.17 -11.20 7.09
N VAL A 304 -23.45 -9.90 7.25
CA VAL A 304 -22.67 -9.01 8.15
C VAL A 304 -22.73 -9.54 9.58
N GLN A 305 -23.92 -9.95 10.03
CA GLN A 305 -24.11 -10.60 11.32
C GLN A 305 -23.22 -11.85 11.47
N GLN A 306 -23.27 -12.79 10.52
CA GLN A 306 -22.51 -14.04 10.57
C GLN A 306 -21.00 -13.79 10.62
N GLU A 307 -20.49 -12.87 9.80
CA GLU A 307 -19.07 -12.52 9.75
C GLU A 307 -18.59 -11.87 11.06
N LEU A 308 -19.42 -11.01 11.68
CA LEU A 308 -19.12 -10.42 12.98
C LEU A 308 -19.16 -11.47 14.10
N SER A 309 -20.16 -12.36 14.13
CA SER A 309 -20.18 -13.49 15.08
C SER A 309 -18.91 -14.32 15.00
N ALA A 310 -18.46 -14.66 13.78
CA ALA A 310 -17.25 -15.44 13.56
C ALA A 310 -15.99 -14.70 14.04
N VAL A 311 -15.86 -13.40 13.74
CA VAL A 311 -14.68 -12.61 14.15
C VAL A 311 -14.64 -12.39 15.65
N ILE A 312 -15.77 -12.01 16.27
CA ILE A 312 -15.85 -11.80 17.72
C ILE A 312 -15.53 -13.10 18.45
N GLY A 313 -16.15 -14.22 18.05
CA GLY A 313 -15.95 -15.53 18.67
C GLY A 313 -14.52 -16.07 18.55
N ARG A 314 -13.79 -15.74 17.47
CA ARG A 314 -12.38 -16.13 17.28
C ARG A 314 -11.38 -15.19 17.94
N SER A 315 -11.78 -13.96 18.25
CA SER A 315 -10.87 -12.91 18.70
C SER A 315 -10.93 -12.67 20.20
N TRP A 316 -12.07 -12.89 20.83
CA TRP A 316 -12.21 -12.79 22.27
C TRP A 316 -11.89 -14.12 22.93
N LEU A 317 -10.84 -14.17 23.76
CA LEU A 317 -10.34 -15.42 24.37
C LEU A 317 -11.38 -16.13 25.23
N HIS A 318 -12.29 -15.39 25.86
CA HIS A 318 -13.37 -15.98 26.66
C HIS A 318 -14.61 -16.34 25.84
N GLY A 319 -14.68 -15.92 24.57
CA GLY A 319 -15.76 -16.23 23.64
C GLY A 319 -17.09 -15.53 23.94
N VAL A 320 -18.08 -15.83 23.11
CA VAL A 320 -19.45 -15.31 23.20
C VAL A 320 -20.29 -16.21 24.11
N ARG A 321 -20.98 -15.63 25.09
CA ARG A 321 -21.91 -16.31 25.99
C ARG A 321 -23.26 -16.55 25.32
N GLN A 322 -23.76 -15.51 24.64
CA GLN A 322 -25.07 -15.48 24.02
C GLN A 322 -25.06 -14.48 22.87
N GLU A 323 -25.77 -14.79 21.79
CA GLU A 323 -26.05 -13.86 20.70
C GLU A 323 -27.53 -13.92 20.30
N GLY A 324 -28.09 -12.82 19.81
CA GLY A 324 -29.50 -12.75 19.43
C GLY A 324 -29.97 -11.36 19.00
N GLY A 325 -31.16 -11.31 18.42
CA GLY A 325 -31.83 -10.05 18.06
C GLY A 325 -32.63 -9.48 19.24
N LYS A 326 -32.55 -8.17 19.45
CA LYS A 326 -33.35 -7.41 20.42
C LYS A 326 -33.60 -6.00 19.89
N ASP A 327 -34.85 -5.56 19.87
CA ASP A 327 -35.27 -4.18 19.54
C ASP A 327 -34.70 -3.64 18.20
N ASN A 328 -34.76 -4.45 17.12
CA ASN A 328 -34.15 -4.16 15.81
C ASN A 328 -32.62 -4.00 15.84
N ALA A 329 -31.94 -4.53 16.85
CA ALA A 329 -30.50 -4.67 16.93
C ALA A 329 -30.09 -6.14 17.02
N TYR A 330 -28.83 -6.42 16.70
CA TYR A 330 -28.20 -7.70 16.98
C TYR A 330 -27.13 -7.53 18.06
N GLU A 331 -27.11 -8.45 19.02
CA GLU A 331 -26.29 -8.34 20.21
C GLU A 331 -25.41 -9.58 20.38
N TRP A 332 -24.17 -9.37 20.80
CA TRP A 332 -23.26 -10.38 21.31
C TRP A 332 -22.94 -10.08 22.77
N ARG A 333 -23.36 -10.96 23.67
CA ARG A 333 -22.96 -10.93 25.08
C ARG A 333 -21.74 -11.82 25.26
N LEU A 334 -20.65 -11.23 25.73
CA LEU A 334 -19.34 -11.85 25.87
C LEU A 334 -19.20 -12.52 27.25
N ASN A 335 -18.28 -13.47 27.35
CA ASN A 335 -17.85 -13.97 28.66
C ASN A 335 -16.83 -13.00 29.28
N GLY A 336 -16.96 -12.73 30.59
CA GLY A 336 -16.14 -11.74 31.28
C GLY A 336 -16.68 -10.32 31.17
N SER A 337 -15.83 -9.32 31.43
CA SER A 337 -16.19 -7.89 31.43
C SER A 337 -15.22 -7.06 30.56
N PRO A 338 -15.15 -7.30 29.23
CA PRO A 338 -14.16 -6.70 28.32
C PRO A 338 -14.05 -5.18 28.41
N TRP A 339 -15.11 -4.46 28.73
CA TRP A 339 -15.06 -2.98 28.79
C TRP A 339 -14.51 -2.47 30.13
N GLY A 340 -14.38 -3.34 31.14
CA GLY A 340 -13.88 -3.04 32.47
C GLY A 340 -12.53 -3.69 32.80
N VAL A 341 -11.84 -4.31 31.83
CA VAL A 341 -10.60 -5.05 32.08
C VAL A 341 -9.39 -4.15 32.28
N GLN A 342 -8.49 -4.59 33.16
CA GLN A 342 -7.14 -4.05 33.34
C GLN A 342 -6.10 -5.09 32.90
N GLY A 343 -4.83 -4.70 32.84
CA GLY A 343 -3.76 -5.66 32.52
C GLY A 343 -3.79 -6.15 31.06
N GLU A 344 -3.35 -7.38 30.83
CA GLU A 344 -3.16 -7.95 29.49
C GLU A 344 -4.47 -8.11 28.71
N ASP A 345 -5.59 -8.39 29.39
CA ASP A 345 -6.91 -8.45 28.75
C ASP A 345 -7.28 -7.15 28.04
N SER A 346 -6.78 -6.00 28.52
CA SER A 346 -7.00 -4.71 27.86
C SER A 346 -6.30 -4.62 26.50
N VAL A 347 -5.22 -5.39 26.28
CA VAL A 347 -4.56 -5.53 24.99
C VAL A 347 -5.41 -6.40 24.06
N GLU A 348 -5.93 -7.51 24.58
CA GLU A 348 -6.79 -8.43 23.82
C GLU A 348 -8.08 -7.77 23.33
N VAL A 349 -8.69 -6.89 24.15
CA VAL A 349 -9.85 -6.09 23.73
C VAL A 349 -9.51 -5.16 22.57
N ARG A 350 -8.33 -4.52 22.57
CA ARG A 350 -7.89 -3.64 21.47
C ARG A 350 -7.61 -4.43 20.20
N ILE A 351 -7.07 -5.64 20.31
CA ILE A 351 -6.84 -6.53 19.17
C ILE A 351 -8.18 -7.04 18.62
N MET A 352 -9.13 -7.42 19.48
CA MET A 352 -10.49 -7.80 19.10
C MET A 352 -11.17 -6.65 18.34
N MET A 353 -11.13 -5.43 18.87
CA MET A 353 -11.69 -4.26 18.19
C MET A 353 -10.98 -3.99 16.86
N GLY A 354 -9.66 -4.14 16.79
CA GLY A 354 -8.92 -4.11 15.53
C GLY A 354 -9.47 -5.14 14.52
N LYS A 355 -9.68 -6.39 14.93
CA LYS A 355 -10.23 -7.43 14.02
C LYS A 355 -11.67 -7.15 13.58
N ILE A 356 -12.50 -6.59 14.46
CA ILE A 356 -13.87 -6.17 14.13
C ILE A 356 -13.83 -5.05 13.08
N LEU A 357 -13.01 -4.03 13.27
CA LEU A 357 -12.85 -2.92 12.32
C LEU A 357 -12.29 -3.41 10.98
N GLN A 358 -11.30 -4.30 11.03
CA GLN A 358 -10.71 -4.94 9.86
C GLN A 358 -11.78 -5.69 9.06
N LYS A 359 -12.64 -6.45 9.75
CA LYS A 359 -13.77 -7.14 9.12
C LYS A 359 -14.78 -6.18 8.53
N MET A 360 -15.22 -5.16 9.27
CA MET A 360 -16.16 -4.15 8.76
C MET A 360 -15.65 -3.49 7.48
N TRP A 361 -14.35 -3.12 7.43
CA TRP A 361 -13.73 -2.58 6.22
C TRP A 361 -13.70 -3.58 5.07
N SER A 362 -13.37 -4.85 5.33
CA SER A 362 -13.40 -5.89 4.30
C SER A 362 -14.79 -6.11 3.69
N LEU A 363 -15.85 -5.77 4.44
CA LEU A 363 -17.26 -5.83 4.01
C LEU A 363 -17.71 -4.58 3.23
N GLY A 364 -16.82 -3.61 2.99
CA GLY A 364 -17.09 -2.37 2.26
C GLY A 364 -17.68 -1.24 3.12
N PHE A 365 -17.69 -1.40 4.45
CA PHE A 365 -18.06 -0.32 5.35
C PHE A 365 -16.87 0.60 5.61
N GLU A 366 -17.11 1.89 5.78
CA GLU A 366 -16.13 2.85 6.29
C GLU A 366 -16.55 3.31 7.68
N LEU A 367 -15.58 3.40 8.60
CA LEU A 367 -15.82 3.96 9.92
C LEU A 367 -15.91 5.49 9.80
N MET A 368 -17.04 6.04 10.22
CA MET A 368 -17.30 7.47 10.35
C MET A 368 -16.71 7.99 11.68
N PRO A 369 -16.55 9.32 11.86
CA PRO A 369 -16.09 9.89 13.13
C PRO A 369 -16.92 9.38 14.32
N LYS A 370 -16.25 9.09 15.45
CA LYS A 370 -16.91 8.59 16.67
C LYS A 370 -17.94 9.59 17.19
N ILE A 371 -19.00 9.10 17.83
CA ILE A 371 -20.00 9.94 18.48
C ILE A 371 -20.04 9.63 19.98
N ASP A 372 -19.85 10.65 20.80
CA ASP A 372 -19.97 10.58 22.26
C ASP A 372 -21.34 11.14 22.64
N TYR A 373 -22.28 10.24 22.89
CA TYR A 373 -23.70 10.59 22.91
C TYR A 373 -24.25 10.88 24.33
N THR A 374 -23.72 10.28 25.40
CA THR A 374 -24.14 10.63 26.77
C THR A 374 -23.22 11.61 27.47
N GLY A 375 -21.95 11.62 27.07
CA GLY A 375 -20.89 12.44 27.66
C GLY A 375 -20.35 11.95 29.00
N ARG A 376 -20.61 10.70 29.39
CA ARG A 376 -19.95 10.10 30.56
C ARG A 376 -18.45 9.97 30.32
N LEU A 377 -17.64 10.30 31.33
CA LEU A 377 -16.17 10.21 31.30
C LEU A 377 -15.62 8.79 31.08
N ALA A 378 -16.45 7.76 31.26
CA ALA A 378 -16.10 6.37 31.04
C ALA A 378 -17.17 5.65 30.21
N GLU A 379 -17.67 6.33 29.18
CA GLU A 379 -18.45 5.68 28.14
C GLU A 379 -17.54 5.22 27.00
N THR A 380 -17.95 4.14 26.37
CA THR A 380 -17.35 3.63 25.15
C THR A 380 -17.92 4.34 23.93
N SER A 381 -17.08 4.66 22.95
CA SER A 381 -17.51 5.40 21.76
C SER A 381 -18.64 4.71 20.99
N PHE A 382 -19.63 5.49 20.53
CA PHE A 382 -20.60 5.01 19.54
C PHE A 382 -19.97 5.11 18.14
N MET A 383 -19.77 3.95 17.50
CA MET A 383 -19.16 3.83 16.18
C MET A 383 -20.24 3.79 15.12
N VAL A 384 -20.10 4.61 14.09
CA VAL A 384 -21.01 4.60 12.94
C VAL A 384 -20.25 4.15 11.71
N PHE A 385 -20.84 3.27 10.93
CA PHE A 385 -20.28 2.80 9.69
C PHE A 385 -21.18 3.17 8.52
N ARG A 386 -20.58 3.65 7.43
CA ARG A 386 -21.26 3.96 6.17
C ARG A 386 -20.78 3.00 5.09
N LYS A 387 -21.69 2.42 4.30
CA LYS A 387 -21.36 1.61 3.12
C LYS A 387 -21.95 2.24 1.87
N SER A 388 -21.09 2.45 0.87
CA SER A 388 -21.48 3.01 -0.42
C SER A 388 -22.29 2.04 -1.29
N SER A 389 -23.21 2.55 -2.12
CA SER A 389 -24.00 1.73 -3.04
C SER A 389 -23.09 1.19 -4.16
N GLY A 390 -22.55 -0.01 -3.98
CA GLY A 390 -21.57 -0.61 -4.89
C GLY A 390 -20.17 -0.80 -4.30
N ALA A 391 -19.98 -0.51 -3.01
CA ALA A 391 -18.75 -0.86 -2.31
C ALA A 391 -18.51 -2.37 -2.39
N MET A 392 -17.42 -2.77 -3.06
CA MET A 392 -17.01 -4.17 -3.18
C MET A 392 -16.32 -4.63 -1.89
N ARG A 393 -16.32 -5.95 -1.69
CA ARG A 393 -15.51 -6.55 -0.62
C ARG A 393 -14.04 -6.33 -0.95
N VAL A 394 -13.27 -5.97 0.07
CA VAL A 394 -11.83 -5.81 -0.03
C VAL A 394 -11.16 -6.78 0.94
N LEU A 395 -9.92 -7.18 0.69
CA LEU A 395 -9.23 -8.02 1.67
C LEU A 395 -9.05 -7.28 3.00
N GLU A 396 -9.00 -8.06 4.07
CA GLU A 396 -8.67 -7.59 5.41
C GLU A 396 -7.27 -6.98 5.44
N GLU A 397 -7.20 -5.65 5.55
CA GLU A 397 -5.96 -4.90 5.67
C GLU A 397 -5.51 -4.86 7.12
N PRO A 398 -4.19 -4.89 7.40
CA PRO A 398 -3.71 -4.87 8.77
C PRO A 398 -4.11 -3.57 9.46
N ILE A 399 -4.45 -3.68 10.74
CA ILE A 399 -4.78 -2.54 11.60
C ILE A 399 -3.73 -2.43 12.68
N VAL A 400 -3.27 -1.21 12.93
CA VAL A 400 -2.43 -0.88 14.08
C VAL A 400 -3.22 -0.04 15.06
N CYS A 401 -3.16 -0.47 16.30
CA CYS A 401 -3.80 0.12 17.45
C CYS A 401 -2.73 0.79 18.28
N VAL A 402 -2.76 2.12 18.41
CA VAL A 402 -1.88 2.87 19.32
C VAL A 402 -2.73 3.41 20.45
N SER A 403 -2.41 3.07 21.69
CA SER A 403 -3.15 3.55 22.85
C SER A 403 -2.27 4.28 23.84
N PHE A 404 -2.86 5.27 24.48
CA PHE A 404 -2.28 5.93 25.64
C PHE A 404 -2.87 5.25 26.88
N TYR A 405 -2.00 4.81 27.78
CA TYR A 405 -2.35 4.09 28.99
C TYR A 405 -1.74 4.77 30.22
N ASP A 406 -2.51 4.77 31.30
CA ASP A 406 -2.13 5.42 32.57
C ASP A 406 -1.73 6.89 32.36
N ILE A 407 -0.63 7.31 32.97
CA ILE A 407 -0.14 8.69 32.93
C ILE A 407 1.09 8.85 32.03
N ASP A 408 1.73 7.75 31.64
CA ASP A 408 3.03 7.74 30.97
C ASP A 408 3.28 6.58 30.00
N GLU A 409 2.28 5.74 29.68
CA GLU A 409 2.50 4.59 28.82
C GLU A 409 1.87 4.77 27.43
N VAL A 410 2.61 4.36 26.39
CA VAL A 410 2.09 4.20 25.03
C VAL A 410 2.16 2.72 24.68
N ARG A 411 1.04 2.12 24.26
CA ARG A 411 1.00 0.73 23.80
C ARG A 411 0.71 0.66 22.32
N ILE A 412 1.39 -0.26 21.63
CA ILE A 412 1.19 -0.57 20.23
C ILE A 412 0.76 -2.03 20.14
N SER A 413 -0.45 -2.26 19.64
CA SER A 413 -0.97 -3.59 19.34
C SER A 413 -1.41 -3.65 17.88
N SER A 414 -1.55 -4.85 17.32
CA SER A 414 -1.99 -5.02 15.94
C SER A 414 -2.83 -6.28 15.78
N THR A 415 -3.58 -6.36 14.69
CA THR A 415 -4.21 -7.62 14.26
C THR A 415 -3.19 -8.63 13.74
N ASP A 416 -1.97 -8.17 13.42
CA ASP A 416 -0.81 -8.97 13.03
C ASP A 416 0.37 -8.68 13.97
N ASP A 417 0.66 -9.64 14.86
CA ASP A 417 1.70 -9.52 15.88
C ASP A 417 3.10 -9.30 15.26
N SER A 418 3.32 -9.72 14.01
CA SER A 418 4.61 -9.52 13.33
C SER A 418 4.91 -8.05 13.03
N LEU A 419 3.89 -7.20 12.91
CA LEU A 419 4.04 -5.76 12.68
C LEU A 419 4.57 -5.03 13.91
N ILE A 420 4.34 -5.56 15.12
CA ILE A 420 4.75 -4.91 16.36
C ILE A 420 6.28 -4.82 16.42
N ALA A 421 6.97 -5.92 16.07
CA ALA A 421 8.44 -5.97 16.03
C ALA A 421 9.04 -4.98 15.01
N GLU A 422 8.31 -4.65 13.94
CA GLU A 422 8.73 -3.67 12.94
C GLU A 422 8.53 -2.22 13.41
N LEU A 423 7.36 -1.93 13.99
CA LEU A 423 6.96 -0.56 14.35
C LEU A 423 7.64 -0.06 15.62
N GLN A 424 7.83 -0.95 16.60
CA GLN A 424 8.41 -0.63 17.90
C GLN A 424 9.74 0.14 17.84
N PRO A 425 10.78 -0.31 17.12
CA PRO A 425 12.06 0.43 17.06
C PRO A 425 11.92 1.78 16.35
N ARG A 426 11.02 1.92 15.38
CA ARG A 426 10.78 3.17 14.64
C ARG A 426 10.11 4.20 15.52
N ILE A 427 9.05 3.81 16.22
CA ILE A 427 8.32 4.68 17.14
C ILE A 427 9.23 5.09 18.31
N ARG A 428 10.01 4.16 18.88
CA ARG A 428 11.01 4.50 19.91
C ARG A 428 12.01 5.53 19.41
N MET A 429 12.58 5.34 18.22
CA MET A 429 13.56 6.26 17.65
C MET A 429 12.96 7.65 17.36
N ALA A 430 11.70 7.70 16.91
CA ALA A 430 10.99 8.96 16.69
C ALA A 430 10.69 9.71 18.00
N LEU A 431 10.38 8.98 19.08
CA LEU A 431 10.17 9.56 20.40
C LEU A 431 11.47 9.90 21.14
N CYS A 432 12.63 9.37 20.71
CA CYS A 432 13.95 9.69 21.24
C CYS A 432 14.87 10.29 20.16
N PRO A 433 14.60 11.50 19.63
CA PRO A 433 15.47 12.07 18.61
C PRO A 433 16.86 12.35 19.19
N PRO A 434 17.95 12.16 18.42
CA PRO A 434 19.33 12.35 18.88
C PRO A 434 19.65 13.79 19.32
N GLU A 435 18.78 14.74 18.99
CA GLU A 435 18.89 16.16 19.33
C GLU A 435 18.32 16.52 20.71
N PHE A 436 17.65 15.57 21.40
CA PHE A 436 17.08 15.81 22.73
C PHE A 436 18.03 15.33 23.85
N PRO A 437 18.25 16.15 24.90
CA PRO A 437 19.12 15.78 26.03
C PRO A 437 18.51 14.77 27.00
N VAL A 438 17.28 14.30 26.76
CA VAL A 438 16.57 13.32 27.60
C VAL A 438 15.89 12.31 26.67
N GLU A 439 16.19 11.02 26.83
CA GLU A 439 15.44 9.94 26.18
C GLU A 439 13.98 10.03 26.63
N ALA A 440 13.03 10.35 25.74
CA ALA A 440 11.63 10.47 26.15
C ALA A 440 11.00 9.13 26.54
N VAL A 441 11.64 8.00 26.20
CA VAL A 441 11.25 6.63 26.56
C VAL A 441 12.19 6.12 27.65
N GLN A 442 11.67 5.89 28.85
CA GLN A 442 12.39 5.30 30.00
C GLN A 442 12.61 3.81 29.84
N ASP A 443 11.57 3.10 29.39
CA ASP A 443 11.58 1.66 29.24
C ASP A 443 10.81 1.24 28.00
N LEU A 444 11.26 0.14 27.41
CA LEU A 444 10.63 -0.51 26.28
C LEU A 444 10.50 -2.00 26.61
N SER A 445 9.27 -2.44 26.82
CA SER A 445 8.96 -3.82 27.19
C SER A 445 7.80 -4.36 26.37
N MET A 446 7.63 -5.68 26.38
CA MET A 446 6.39 -6.31 25.90
C MET A 446 5.41 -6.38 27.06
N PHE A 447 4.15 -6.07 26.79
CA PHE A 447 3.04 -6.20 27.72
C PHE A 447 1.91 -6.98 27.04
N GLY A 448 1.72 -8.24 27.43
CA GLY A 448 0.96 -9.21 26.63
C GLY A 448 1.43 -9.22 25.16
N ARG A 449 0.49 -9.11 24.22
CA ARG A 449 0.77 -9.01 22.77
C ARG A 449 0.94 -7.57 22.27
N SER A 450 1.34 -6.64 23.13
CA SER A 450 1.61 -5.25 22.75
C SER A 450 3.04 -4.83 23.09
N ALA A 451 3.61 -3.94 22.27
CA ALA A 451 4.81 -3.22 22.67
C ALA A 451 4.41 -2.04 23.56
N GLN A 452 5.01 -1.94 24.75
CA GLN A 452 4.78 -0.87 25.70
C GLN A 452 6.02 0.03 25.78
N LEU A 453 5.80 1.33 25.56
CA LEU A 453 6.78 2.38 25.76
C LEU A 453 6.40 3.15 27.02
N LYS A 454 7.24 3.09 28.04
CA LYS A 454 7.09 3.91 29.24
C LYS A 454 7.83 5.24 29.02
N LEU A 455 7.11 6.34 29.11
CA LEU A 455 7.64 7.68 28.84
C LEU A 455 8.29 8.31 30.07
N VAL A 456 9.20 9.25 29.85
CA VAL A 456 9.76 10.06 30.93
C VAL A 456 8.70 10.98 31.50
N LYS A 457 8.55 10.93 32.83
CA LYS A 457 7.54 11.68 33.59
C LYS A 457 6.14 11.26 33.18
N SER A 458 5.15 12.13 33.36
CA SER A 458 3.74 11.78 33.22
C SER A 458 3.06 12.70 32.19
N PRO A 459 3.34 12.53 30.89
CA PRO A 459 2.79 13.36 29.81
C PRO A 459 1.27 13.44 29.82
N PHE A 460 0.61 12.34 30.17
CA PHE A 460 -0.86 12.22 30.16
C PHE A 460 -1.47 12.58 31.52
N HIS A 461 -0.66 12.92 32.52
CA HIS A 461 -1.15 13.35 33.83
C HIS A 461 -1.69 14.78 33.78
N THR A 462 -3.01 14.91 33.81
CA THR A 462 -3.71 16.17 33.55
C THR A 462 -4.24 16.88 34.80
N TRP A 463 -3.88 16.48 36.02
CA TRP A 463 -4.46 17.01 37.28
C TRP A 463 -4.28 18.52 37.53
N THR A 464 -3.32 19.16 36.87
CA THR A 464 -3.23 20.62 36.75
C THR A 464 -2.74 20.91 35.34
N PRO A 465 -3.62 20.94 34.33
CA PRO A 465 -3.17 21.16 32.97
C PRO A 465 -2.53 22.56 32.95
N GLY A 466 -1.30 22.60 32.46
CA GLY A 466 -0.59 23.84 32.18
C GLY A 466 0.05 23.72 30.80
N PRO A 467 0.50 24.85 30.21
CA PRO A 467 1.07 24.86 28.86
C PRO A 467 2.15 23.78 28.63
N LYS A 468 2.93 23.45 29.67
CA LYS A 468 4.00 22.43 29.61
C LYS A 468 3.47 21.01 29.39
N THR A 469 2.46 20.60 30.15
CA THR A 469 1.86 19.27 30.03
C THR A 469 1.12 19.14 28.71
N THR A 470 0.36 20.18 28.33
CA THR A 470 -0.35 20.23 27.06
C THR A 470 0.61 20.06 25.88
N VAL A 471 1.69 20.84 25.84
CA VAL A 471 2.68 20.72 24.76
C VAL A 471 3.32 19.34 24.72
N TYR A 472 3.67 18.78 25.87
CA TYR A 472 4.32 17.47 25.89
C TYR A 472 3.41 16.35 25.39
N ALA A 473 2.15 16.30 25.85
CA ALA A 473 1.16 15.34 25.37
C ALA A 473 0.88 15.50 23.86
N THR A 474 0.70 16.74 23.39
CA THR A 474 0.49 17.05 21.98
C THR A 474 1.71 16.71 21.12
N ALA A 475 2.93 16.92 21.63
CA ALA A 475 4.16 16.56 20.93
C ALA A 475 4.31 15.04 20.77
N VAL A 476 4.01 14.26 21.82
CA VAL A 476 3.99 12.79 21.73
C VAL A 476 2.97 12.33 20.70
N LEU A 477 1.75 12.87 20.76
CA LEU A 477 0.67 12.55 19.81
C LEU A 477 1.06 12.87 18.35
N LEU A 478 1.52 14.09 18.07
CA LEU A 478 1.93 14.47 16.71
C LEU A 478 3.14 13.68 16.22
N THR A 479 4.07 13.31 17.11
CA THR A 479 5.23 12.47 16.73
C THR A 479 4.76 11.08 16.31
N LEU A 480 3.84 10.47 17.05
CA LEU A 480 3.24 9.18 16.71
C LEU A 480 2.49 9.24 15.38
N VAL A 481 1.62 10.23 15.20
CA VAL A 481 0.87 10.40 13.94
C VAL A 481 1.82 10.65 12.76
N ASN A 482 2.87 11.43 12.96
CA ASN A 482 3.87 11.72 11.92
C ASN A 482 4.66 10.47 11.52
N VAL A 483 5.18 9.69 12.47
CA VAL A 483 5.95 8.47 12.16
C VAL A 483 5.06 7.40 11.54
N MET A 484 3.81 7.26 12.00
CA MET A 484 2.84 6.35 11.40
C MET A 484 2.55 6.75 9.95
N ALA A 485 2.35 8.04 9.68
CA ALA A 485 2.16 8.55 8.32
C ALA A 485 3.39 8.36 7.42
N GLU A 486 4.61 8.56 7.94
CA GLU A 486 5.86 8.29 7.21
C GLU A 486 5.98 6.80 6.82
N LEU A 487 5.40 5.92 7.62
CA LEU A 487 5.34 4.48 7.37
C LEU A 487 4.14 4.07 6.49
N GLY A 488 3.34 5.01 6.00
CA GLY A 488 2.19 4.78 5.13
C GLY A 488 0.88 4.47 5.86
N TRP A 489 0.83 4.63 7.18
CA TRP A 489 -0.38 4.45 7.98
C TRP A 489 -1.18 5.74 8.10
N GLN A 490 -2.50 5.64 8.01
CA GLN A 490 -3.43 6.74 8.19
C GLN A 490 -4.23 6.57 9.48
N LEU A 491 -4.30 7.63 10.28
CA LEU A 491 -5.21 7.69 11.41
C LEU A 491 -6.66 7.72 10.88
N ARG A 492 -7.46 6.70 11.22
CA ARG A 492 -8.86 6.61 10.78
C ARG A 492 -9.83 7.05 11.88
N ALA A 493 -9.52 6.77 13.14
CA ALA A 493 -10.34 7.18 14.27
C ALA A 493 -9.57 7.09 15.59
N SER A 494 -10.04 7.85 16.58
CA SER A 494 -9.76 7.67 17.99
C SER A 494 -11.03 7.14 18.68
N LEU A 495 -10.90 6.08 19.50
CA LEU A 495 -12.01 5.36 20.12
C LEU A 495 -11.75 5.18 21.62
N ASP A 496 -12.79 5.39 22.42
CA ASP A 496 -12.80 5.07 23.84
C ASP A 496 -13.41 3.67 24.02
N LEU A 497 -12.62 2.74 24.56
CA LEU A 497 -13.03 1.33 24.72
C LEU A 497 -13.25 0.91 26.17
N SER A 498 -12.90 1.76 27.14
CA SER A 498 -12.93 1.41 28.56
C SER A 498 -13.97 2.19 29.34
N ARG A 499 -14.72 1.45 30.17
CA ARG A 499 -15.64 1.96 31.19
C ARG A 499 -14.99 2.18 32.55
N LEU A 500 -13.67 1.99 32.68
CA LEU A 500 -12.95 2.27 33.92
C LEU A 500 -12.88 3.79 34.16
N CYS A 501 -13.84 4.30 34.93
CA CYS A 501 -13.67 5.51 35.74
C CYS A 501 -13.44 5.05 37.18
N VAL A 502 -12.27 5.33 37.77
CA VAL A 502 -12.15 5.25 39.23
C VAL A 502 -12.76 6.54 39.80
N ALA A 503 -14.08 6.58 39.84
CA ALA A 503 -14.82 7.45 40.74
C ALA A 503 -15.49 6.52 41.75
N THR A 504 -14.98 6.49 42.98
CA THR A 504 -15.75 5.92 44.09
C THR A 504 -16.91 6.87 44.35
N ASP A 505 -18.01 6.71 43.62
CA ASP A 505 -19.29 7.33 43.92
C ASP A 505 -19.86 6.66 45.18
N SER A 506 -19.40 7.11 46.34
CA SER A 506 -20.12 6.95 47.59
C SER A 506 -19.95 8.20 48.42
N PHE A 507 -20.84 9.19 48.26
CA PHE A 507 -21.34 10.06 49.34
C PHE A 507 -22.38 11.04 48.79
N TRP A 508 -23.67 10.73 48.93
CA TRP A 508 -24.76 11.65 49.32
C TRP A 508 -25.97 10.80 49.75
N SER A 509 -25.83 10.13 50.89
CA SER A 509 -26.98 9.72 51.71
C SER A 509 -26.71 10.23 53.12
N PRO A 510 -27.62 11.01 53.76
CA PRO A 510 -27.46 11.34 55.16
C PRO A 510 -27.68 10.08 55.98
N LEU A 511 -26.63 9.55 56.62
CA LEU A 511 -26.79 8.51 57.63
C LEU A 511 -27.24 9.14 58.96
N PRO A 512 -28.10 8.47 59.74
CA PRO A 512 -28.66 9.02 60.98
C PRO A 512 -27.59 9.13 62.07
N ASP A 513 -27.77 10.11 62.95
CA ASP A 513 -26.93 10.38 64.11
C ASP A 513 -26.70 9.14 65.00
N GLY A 514 -25.43 8.96 65.41
CA GLY A 514 -25.11 8.38 66.71
C GLY A 514 -24.37 7.04 66.72
N ILE A 515 -23.07 7.03 66.38
CA ILE A 515 -22.08 6.12 67.01
C ILE A 515 -20.73 6.87 67.12
N PRO A 516 -20.15 7.06 68.32
CA PRO A 516 -18.82 7.63 68.48
C PRO A 516 -17.75 6.54 68.44
N GLY A 517 -16.76 6.71 67.56
CA GLY A 517 -15.51 5.96 67.59
C GLY A 517 -15.13 5.35 66.25
N LEU A 518 -14.33 6.08 65.47
CA LEU A 518 -13.34 5.58 64.51
C LEU A 518 -12.55 6.79 64.00
N SER A 519 -11.42 7.05 64.66
CA SER A 519 -10.33 7.86 64.11
C SER A 519 -9.61 6.99 63.08
N ASP A 520 -9.79 7.29 61.80
CA ASP A 520 -8.79 7.16 60.73
C ASP A 520 -9.44 7.61 59.42
N SER A 521 -9.03 8.79 58.94
CA SER A 521 -9.46 9.29 57.63
C SER A 521 -8.69 8.55 56.53
N PRO A 522 -9.34 7.83 55.60
CA PRO A 522 -8.63 7.30 54.46
C PRO A 522 -8.29 8.45 53.49
N ILE A 523 -7.01 8.57 53.16
CA ILE A 523 -6.55 9.38 52.02
C ILE A 523 -7.14 8.73 50.76
N ILE A 524 -8.11 9.40 50.13
CA ILE A 524 -8.74 8.95 48.88
C ILE A 524 -7.71 9.09 47.76
N SER A 525 -7.26 7.96 47.21
CA SER A 525 -6.43 7.90 46.00
C SER A 525 -7.32 7.90 44.76
N PHE A 526 -7.38 9.03 44.05
CA PHE A 526 -7.99 9.09 42.72
C PHE A 526 -6.92 8.74 41.66
N SER A 527 -6.99 7.54 41.07
CA SER A 527 -6.20 7.16 39.90
C SER A 527 -7.10 7.10 38.66
N SER A 528 -7.16 8.19 37.91
CA SER A 528 -7.80 8.20 36.58
C SER A 528 -6.78 7.81 35.52
N PHE A 529 -7.01 6.68 34.85
CA PHE A 529 -6.15 6.15 33.79
C PHE A 529 -6.70 6.56 32.42
N LEU A 530 -5.86 7.08 31.51
CA LEU A 530 -6.26 7.30 30.12
C LEU A 530 -6.32 5.93 29.41
N SER A 531 -7.35 5.68 28.60
CA SER A 531 -7.50 4.43 27.83
C SER A 531 -8.10 4.71 26.45
N LEU A 532 -7.43 5.59 25.71
CA LEU A 532 -7.77 5.94 24.34
C LEU A 532 -7.15 4.92 23.36
N LEU A 533 -7.88 4.51 22.33
CA LEU A 533 -7.36 3.73 21.21
C LEU A 533 -7.37 4.57 19.92
N MET A 534 -6.21 4.84 19.35
CA MET A 534 -6.08 5.34 17.98
C MET A 534 -5.95 4.17 17.01
N VAL A 535 -6.75 4.20 15.95
CA VAL A 535 -6.81 3.16 14.92
C VAL A 535 -6.15 3.68 13.66
N PHE A 536 -5.10 2.99 13.25
CA PHE A 536 -4.36 3.26 12.04
C PHE A 536 -4.62 2.17 11.01
N LYS A 537 -4.83 2.60 9.77
CA LYS A 537 -5.01 1.73 8.60
C LYS A 537 -3.94 2.06 7.58
N VAL A 538 -3.27 1.06 7.01
CA VAL A 538 -2.55 1.29 5.75
C VAL A 538 -3.61 1.36 4.67
N ASP A 539 -3.98 2.56 4.27
CA ASP A 539 -4.55 2.69 2.94
C ASP A 539 -3.38 2.40 2.01
N PHE A 540 -3.40 1.22 1.38
CA PHE A 540 -2.79 1.12 0.08
C PHE A 540 -3.57 2.12 -0.76
N GLN A 541 -3.15 3.39 -0.77
CA GLN A 541 -3.38 4.25 -1.93
C GLN A 541 -3.01 3.34 -3.08
N GLU A 542 -4.02 2.98 -3.88
CA GLU A 542 -3.93 2.05 -4.99
C GLU A 542 -2.58 2.29 -5.64
N ALA A 543 -1.60 1.46 -5.29
CA ALA A 543 -0.30 1.54 -5.90
C ALA A 543 -0.59 0.91 -7.24
N TYR A 544 -0.94 1.78 -8.18
CA TYR A 544 -1.52 1.54 -9.50
C TYR A 544 -3.01 1.21 -9.44
N PRO A 545 -3.91 2.19 -9.67
CA PRO A 545 -5.23 1.85 -10.18
C PRO A 545 -5.07 0.86 -11.33
N PHE A 546 -5.82 -0.24 -11.24
CA PHE A 546 -5.99 -1.19 -12.31
C PHE A 546 -6.52 -0.42 -13.53
N VAL A 547 -5.65 -0.19 -14.50
CA VAL A 547 -6.09 0.13 -15.86
C VAL A 547 -6.19 -1.22 -16.56
N PRO A 548 -7.40 -1.79 -16.75
CA PRO A 548 -7.58 -2.86 -17.73
C PRO A 548 -7.21 -2.27 -19.09
N THR A 549 -6.00 -2.54 -19.56
CA THR A 549 -5.54 -2.02 -20.84
C THR A 549 -5.96 -2.97 -21.95
N SER A 550 -6.47 -2.38 -23.04
CA SER A 550 -6.87 -3.02 -24.30
C SER A 550 -5.78 -3.86 -24.98
N ALA A 551 -4.52 -3.78 -24.54
CA ALA A 551 -3.37 -4.45 -25.15
C ALA A 551 -3.16 -5.92 -24.73
N GLY A 552 -3.87 -6.40 -23.68
CA GLY A 552 -3.92 -7.84 -23.34
C GLY A 552 -2.62 -8.46 -22.79
N TYR A 553 -1.76 -7.67 -22.13
CA TYR A 553 -0.53 -8.17 -21.51
C TYR A 553 -0.72 -8.61 -20.05
N CYS A 554 -0.14 -9.75 -19.68
CA CYS A 554 -0.02 -10.23 -18.31
C CYS A 554 1.37 -10.84 -18.08
N SER A 555 1.65 -11.41 -16.90
CA SER A 555 2.94 -12.04 -16.65
C SER A 555 2.87 -13.28 -15.76
N LEU A 556 3.81 -14.19 -15.97
CA LEU A 556 4.16 -15.26 -15.05
C LEU A 556 5.58 -15.01 -14.52
N ALA A 557 5.72 -14.77 -13.23
CA ALA A 557 6.99 -14.46 -12.59
C ALA A 557 7.46 -15.58 -11.65
N ILE A 558 8.68 -16.05 -11.85
CA ILE A 558 9.37 -17.03 -11.01
C ILE A 558 10.22 -16.27 -9.99
N LEU A 559 10.00 -16.53 -8.69
CA LEU A 559 10.72 -15.87 -7.61
C LEU A 559 11.44 -16.90 -6.71
N GLY A 560 12.73 -16.68 -6.50
CA GLY A 560 13.57 -17.54 -5.68
C GLY A 560 13.76 -18.90 -6.32
N HIS A 561 13.51 -19.96 -5.55
CA HIS A 561 13.73 -21.34 -5.98
C HIS A 561 12.45 -22.17 -6.04
N ASP A 562 11.33 -21.60 -5.57
CA ASP A 562 10.10 -22.34 -5.25
C ASP A 562 8.79 -21.57 -5.49
N LYS A 563 8.80 -20.36 -6.08
CA LYS A 563 7.55 -19.56 -6.20
C LYS A 563 7.25 -19.16 -7.63
N ILE A 564 5.97 -19.20 -7.98
CA ILE A 564 5.39 -18.65 -9.21
C ILE A 564 4.36 -17.58 -8.82
N TYR A 565 4.35 -16.46 -9.54
CA TYR A 565 3.38 -15.39 -9.44
C TYR A 565 2.72 -15.19 -10.81
N VAL A 566 1.41 -15.34 -10.91
CA VAL A 566 0.64 -14.98 -12.10
C VAL A 566 0.04 -13.60 -11.87
N GLN A 567 0.35 -12.62 -12.68
CA GLN A 567 -0.03 -11.23 -12.47
C GLN A 567 -0.76 -10.66 -13.70
N ARG A 568 -1.93 -10.06 -13.47
CA ARG A 568 -2.92 -9.65 -14.49
C ARG A 568 -3.43 -10.80 -15.36
N GLY A 569 -3.25 -12.04 -14.90
CA GLY A 569 -3.75 -13.22 -15.59
C GLY A 569 -5.22 -13.46 -15.28
N PRO A 570 -6.06 -13.83 -16.26
CA PRO A 570 -7.43 -14.25 -15.99
C PRO A 570 -7.44 -15.58 -15.22
N GLN A 571 -8.57 -15.88 -14.56
CA GLN A 571 -8.68 -17.06 -13.69
C GLN A 571 -8.35 -18.38 -14.41
N HIS A 572 -8.76 -18.53 -15.67
CA HIS A 572 -8.47 -19.76 -16.43
C HIS A 572 -6.97 -19.97 -16.71
N LEU A 573 -6.18 -18.88 -16.81
CA LEU A 573 -4.72 -18.98 -16.88
C LEU A 573 -4.13 -19.42 -15.55
N VAL A 574 -4.65 -18.90 -14.44
CA VAL A 574 -4.24 -19.32 -13.09
C VAL A 574 -4.55 -20.80 -12.88
N ASP A 575 -5.72 -21.26 -13.28
CA ASP A 575 -6.15 -22.65 -13.16
C ASP A 575 -5.30 -23.58 -14.04
N GLY A 576 -4.98 -23.15 -15.27
CA GLY A 576 -4.05 -23.88 -16.14
C GLY A 576 -2.65 -23.99 -15.53
N VAL A 577 -2.12 -22.92 -14.94
CA VAL A 577 -0.83 -22.94 -14.23
C VAL A 577 -0.88 -23.88 -13.03
N ARG A 578 -1.95 -23.87 -12.24
CA ARG A 578 -2.15 -24.80 -11.11
C ARG A 578 -2.10 -26.25 -11.59
N GLN A 579 -2.86 -26.58 -12.62
CA GLN A 579 -2.93 -27.92 -13.19
C GLN A 579 -1.57 -28.39 -13.74
N ALA A 580 -0.84 -27.49 -14.42
CA ALA A 580 0.51 -27.79 -14.89
C ALA A 580 1.47 -28.12 -13.75
N ILE A 581 1.39 -27.37 -12.64
CA ILE A 581 2.21 -27.65 -11.45
C ILE A 581 1.85 -29.03 -10.87
N GLU A 582 0.58 -29.29 -10.63
CA GLU A 582 0.12 -30.53 -9.99
C GLU A 582 0.40 -31.78 -10.85
N SER A 583 0.40 -31.64 -12.18
CA SER A 583 0.67 -32.77 -13.08
C SER A 583 2.15 -32.99 -13.37
N CYS A 584 2.97 -31.94 -13.37
CA CYS A 584 4.34 -32.01 -13.85
C CYS A 584 5.40 -31.99 -12.75
N TRP A 585 5.04 -31.55 -11.53
CA TRP A 585 5.92 -31.46 -10.37
C TRP A 585 5.41 -32.39 -9.25
N SER A 586 6.10 -33.51 -9.03
CA SER A 586 5.70 -34.60 -8.12
C SER A 586 5.53 -34.14 -6.67
N ASP A 587 6.37 -33.20 -6.24
CA ASP A 587 6.32 -32.56 -4.93
C ASP A 587 5.11 -31.62 -4.76
N GLY A 588 4.52 -31.15 -5.86
CA GLY A 588 3.29 -30.35 -5.90
C GLY A 588 3.36 -28.98 -5.21
N ILE A 589 2.18 -28.44 -4.90
CA ILE A 589 2.00 -27.10 -4.32
C ILE A 589 2.10 -27.17 -2.79
N GLN A 590 2.95 -26.31 -2.21
CA GLN A 590 3.02 -26.08 -0.77
C GLN A 590 1.94 -25.09 -0.30
N LYS A 591 1.75 -24.01 -1.06
CA LYS A 591 0.78 -22.96 -0.74
C LYS A 591 0.24 -22.33 -2.02
N ASP A 592 -1.08 -22.18 -2.07
CA ASP A 592 -1.82 -21.53 -3.15
C ASP A 592 -2.53 -20.31 -2.58
N GLU A 593 -2.17 -19.11 -3.04
CA GLU A 593 -2.64 -17.84 -2.47
C GLU A 593 -3.03 -16.86 -3.57
N ASN A 594 -4.29 -16.41 -3.61
CA ASN A 594 -4.64 -15.20 -4.33
C ASN A 594 -4.24 -13.98 -3.46
N LEU A 595 -3.23 -13.24 -3.91
CA LEU A 595 -2.68 -12.09 -3.19
C LEU A 595 -3.52 -10.83 -3.49
N LYS A 596 -4.66 -10.71 -2.80
CA LYS A 596 -5.60 -9.58 -2.90
C LYS A 596 -6.29 -9.43 -4.25
N ASP A 597 -7.63 -9.50 -4.22
CA ASP A 597 -8.53 -9.23 -5.35
C ASP A 597 -8.37 -7.83 -5.99
N SER A 598 -7.57 -6.94 -5.38
CA SER A 598 -7.24 -5.60 -5.90
C SER A 598 -5.90 -5.51 -6.67
N THR A 599 -5.01 -6.51 -6.62
CA THR A 599 -3.71 -6.46 -7.36
C THR A 599 -3.69 -7.33 -8.62
N GLY A 600 -4.65 -8.25 -8.77
CA GLY A 600 -4.68 -9.22 -9.85
C GLY A 600 -3.47 -10.17 -9.85
N VAL A 601 -2.97 -10.55 -8.66
CA VAL A 601 -1.79 -11.42 -8.50
C VAL A 601 -2.15 -12.71 -7.78
N HIS A 602 -1.87 -13.83 -8.41
CA HIS A 602 -1.98 -15.17 -7.83
C HIS A 602 -0.58 -15.73 -7.55
N LYS A 603 -0.35 -16.32 -6.39
CA LYS A 603 0.94 -16.85 -5.95
C LYS A 603 0.84 -18.35 -5.66
N PHE A 604 1.73 -19.10 -6.28
CA PHE A 604 2.02 -20.49 -5.94
C PHE A 604 3.37 -20.58 -5.25
N LYS A 605 3.42 -21.25 -4.10
CA LYS A 605 4.65 -21.71 -3.45
C LYS A 605 4.69 -23.22 -3.61
N LEU A 606 5.73 -23.74 -4.22
CA LEU A 606 5.94 -25.15 -4.54
C LEU A 606 6.68 -25.84 -3.40
N ARG A 607 6.48 -27.15 -3.24
CA ARG A 607 7.36 -27.97 -2.39
C ARG A 607 8.67 -28.22 -3.14
N GLY A 608 9.78 -28.34 -2.42
CA GLY A 608 11.09 -28.52 -3.03
C GLY A 608 11.64 -27.25 -3.72
N PHE A 609 12.58 -27.45 -4.65
CA PHE A 609 13.30 -26.37 -5.34
C PHE A 609 13.27 -26.53 -6.87
N PRO A 610 12.10 -26.47 -7.51
CA PRO A 610 11.93 -26.76 -8.94
C PRO A 610 12.74 -25.83 -9.85
N TRP A 611 13.16 -24.65 -9.38
CA TRP A 611 13.96 -23.72 -10.18
C TRP A 611 15.47 -23.87 -9.96
N CYS A 612 15.88 -24.94 -9.27
CA CYS A 612 17.26 -25.40 -9.11
C CYS A 612 17.46 -26.72 -9.87
N ASN A 613 18.14 -26.66 -11.01
CA ASN A 613 18.42 -27.78 -11.88
C ASN A 613 19.57 -28.63 -11.29
N PHE A 614 19.31 -29.39 -10.23
CA PHE A 614 20.22 -30.42 -9.70
C PHE A 614 20.14 -31.68 -10.57
N LYS A 615 21.20 -32.51 -10.57
CA LYS A 615 21.30 -33.69 -11.46
C LYS A 615 20.11 -34.66 -11.34
N ALA A 616 19.51 -34.79 -10.15
CA ALA A 616 18.40 -35.72 -9.90
C ALA A 616 17.05 -35.25 -10.49
N ASP A 617 16.80 -33.94 -10.53
CA ASP A 617 15.45 -33.40 -10.79
C ASP A 617 15.35 -32.70 -12.16
N ARG A 618 16.35 -32.91 -13.03
CA ARG A 618 16.53 -32.16 -14.29
C ARG A 618 15.44 -32.41 -15.34
N PHE A 619 14.96 -33.65 -15.41
CA PHE A 619 13.85 -34.05 -16.29
C PHE A 619 12.55 -33.42 -15.81
N GLU A 620 12.26 -33.57 -14.52
CA GLU A 620 11.06 -33.05 -13.89
C GLU A 620 10.97 -31.52 -13.95
N THR A 621 12.09 -30.82 -13.74
CA THR A 621 12.16 -29.37 -13.90
C THR A 621 11.86 -28.93 -15.34
N SER A 622 12.34 -29.69 -16.33
CA SER A 622 12.08 -29.41 -17.76
C SER A 622 10.64 -29.74 -18.15
N ARG A 623 10.07 -30.80 -17.57
CA ARG A 623 8.66 -31.18 -17.73
C ARG A 623 7.72 -30.13 -17.14
N LEU A 624 8.01 -29.62 -15.93
CA LEU A 624 7.26 -28.51 -15.33
C LEU A 624 7.30 -27.28 -16.23
N ALA A 625 8.47 -26.92 -16.76
CA ALA A 625 8.61 -25.80 -17.66
C ALA A 625 7.78 -25.96 -18.95
N LEU A 626 7.80 -27.16 -19.53
CA LEU A 626 7.03 -27.50 -20.72
C LEU A 626 5.51 -27.47 -20.44
N GLY A 627 5.08 -28.03 -19.30
CA GLY A 627 3.70 -27.98 -18.84
C GLY A 627 3.17 -26.57 -18.59
N LEU A 628 4.01 -25.67 -18.06
CA LEU A 628 3.65 -24.25 -17.92
C LEU A 628 3.47 -23.57 -19.29
N MET A 629 4.32 -23.87 -20.27
CA MET A 629 4.20 -23.34 -21.63
C MET A 629 2.92 -23.84 -22.32
N ASP A 630 2.59 -25.12 -22.16
CA ASP A 630 1.32 -25.71 -22.64
C ASP A 630 0.11 -25.03 -21.98
N ALA A 631 0.12 -24.89 -20.65
CA ALA A 631 -0.95 -24.22 -19.91
C ALA A 631 -1.16 -22.76 -20.36
N ILE A 632 -0.08 -22.01 -20.56
CA ILE A 632 -0.13 -20.64 -21.09
C ILE A 632 -0.80 -20.63 -22.47
N ARG A 633 -0.41 -21.55 -23.36
CA ARG A 633 -0.96 -21.60 -24.73
C ARG A 633 -2.43 -21.99 -24.74
N ARG A 634 -2.83 -23.04 -24.02
CA ARG A 634 -4.25 -23.46 -23.89
C ARG A 634 -5.12 -22.40 -23.25
N SER A 635 -4.53 -21.50 -22.47
CA SER A 635 -5.23 -20.36 -21.88
C SER A 635 -5.40 -19.18 -22.84
N GLY A 636 -4.96 -19.29 -24.09
CA GLY A 636 -5.06 -18.25 -25.12
C GLY A 636 -4.00 -17.15 -24.98
N PHE A 637 -2.81 -17.50 -24.48
CA PHE A 637 -1.69 -16.57 -24.35
C PHE A 637 -0.43 -17.12 -25.02
N LYS A 638 0.45 -16.21 -25.46
CA LYS A 638 1.81 -16.54 -25.87
C LYS A 638 2.85 -15.81 -25.04
N VAL A 639 4.00 -16.45 -24.84
CA VAL A 639 5.18 -15.81 -24.24
C VAL A 639 5.81 -14.90 -25.29
N VAL A 640 5.97 -13.62 -24.97
CA VAL A 640 6.63 -12.65 -25.85
C VAL A 640 8.14 -12.63 -25.61
N THR A 641 8.55 -12.60 -24.34
CA THR A 641 9.96 -12.62 -23.94
C THR A 641 10.09 -13.00 -22.46
N ASP A 642 11.25 -13.51 -22.06
CA ASP A 642 11.65 -13.57 -20.66
C ASP A 642 12.40 -12.29 -20.25
N VAL A 643 12.24 -11.86 -19.00
CA VAL A 643 12.90 -10.68 -18.43
C VAL A 643 13.52 -11.09 -17.09
N ASP A 644 14.84 -10.92 -16.97
CA ASP A 644 15.54 -11.11 -15.70
C ASP A 644 15.69 -9.77 -14.98
N ILE A 645 15.04 -9.69 -13.83
CA ILE A 645 14.99 -8.53 -12.95
C ILE A 645 15.66 -8.87 -11.61
N SER A 646 16.46 -9.95 -11.58
CA SER A 646 17.15 -10.40 -10.38
C SER A 646 18.06 -9.30 -9.85
N HIS A 647 17.99 -9.07 -8.55
CA HIS A 647 18.81 -8.10 -7.84
C HIS A 647 19.14 -8.66 -6.47
N ARG A 648 20.29 -8.31 -5.89
CA ARG A 648 20.72 -8.77 -4.55
C ARG A 648 19.62 -8.65 -3.49
N LYS A 649 18.75 -7.65 -3.65
CA LYS A 649 17.62 -7.37 -2.74
C LYS A 649 16.24 -7.86 -3.23
N LEU A 650 16.07 -8.23 -4.52
CA LEU A 650 14.84 -8.83 -5.07
C LEU A 650 14.87 -10.37 -5.04
N GLY A 651 16.02 -10.95 -4.77
CA GLY A 651 16.24 -12.37 -5.01
C GLY A 651 16.32 -12.66 -6.50
N PHE A 652 16.13 -13.93 -6.83
CA PHE A 652 16.10 -14.41 -8.20
C PHE A 652 14.70 -14.19 -8.78
N LEU A 653 14.51 -13.15 -9.59
CA LEU A 653 13.21 -12.77 -10.13
C LEU A 653 13.25 -12.80 -11.65
N ARG A 654 12.45 -13.69 -12.23
CA ARG A 654 12.32 -13.87 -13.67
C ARG A 654 10.88 -13.69 -14.06
N VAL A 655 10.62 -12.93 -15.12
CA VAL A 655 9.27 -12.58 -15.53
C VAL A 655 9.09 -12.97 -16.99
N TRP A 656 8.16 -13.87 -17.28
CA TRP A 656 7.65 -14.07 -18.62
C TRP A 656 6.56 -13.05 -18.89
N ILE A 657 6.74 -12.26 -19.94
CA ILE A 657 5.71 -11.34 -20.42
C ILE A 657 4.83 -12.10 -21.40
N LEU A 658 3.54 -12.15 -21.09
CA LEU A 658 2.53 -12.87 -21.83
C LEU A 658 1.64 -11.88 -22.57
N ARG A 659 1.21 -12.24 -23.78
CA ARG A 659 0.24 -11.48 -24.57
C ARG A 659 -0.92 -12.39 -24.95
N ALA A 660 -2.14 -11.89 -24.81
CA ALA A 660 -3.34 -12.58 -25.30
C ALA A 660 -3.22 -12.86 -26.80
N ASP A 661 -3.45 -14.11 -27.17
CA ASP A 661 -3.46 -14.60 -28.55
C ASP A 661 -4.55 -15.67 -28.71
N PRO A 662 -5.84 -15.28 -28.61
CA PRO A 662 -6.97 -16.22 -28.57
C PRO A 662 -7.21 -16.94 -29.90
N ASN A 663 -6.59 -16.47 -30.99
CA ASN A 663 -6.76 -17.01 -32.34
C ASN A 663 -5.59 -17.93 -32.75
N ASP A 664 -4.59 -18.13 -31.88
CA ASP A 664 -3.49 -19.05 -32.16
C ASP A 664 -3.97 -20.50 -32.04
N SER A 665 -4.11 -21.16 -33.19
CA SER A 665 -4.49 -22.58 -33.30
C SER A 665 -3.28 -23.51 -33.42
N SER A 666 -2.07 -22.97 -33.28
CA SER A 666 -0.85 -23.75 -33.38
C SER A 666 -0.69 -24.71 -32.17
N PRO A 667 -0.08 -25.89 -32.35
CA PRO A 667 0.01 -26.89 -31.28
C PRO A 667 0.85 -26.36 -30.11
N PRO A 668 0.64 -26.82 -28.86
CA PRO A 668 1.50 -26.42 -27.75
C PRO A 668 2.93 -26.92 -27.94
N PRO A 669 3.93 -26.27 -27.32
CA PRO A 669 5.29 -26.77 -27.32
C PRO A 669 5.37 -28.10 -26.56
N ASP A 670 6.02 -29.07 -27.18
CA ASP A 670 6.08 -30.46 -26.75
C ASP A 670 7.52 -31.01 -26.67
N LEU A 671 8.52 -30.18 -27.02
CA LEU A 671 9.95 -30.46 -26.86
C LEU A 671 10.66 -29.35 -26.08
N CYS A 672 11.43 -29.71 -25.06
CA CYS A 672 12.30 -28.81 -24.31
C CYS A 672 13.76 -29.26 -24.44
N LEU A 673 14.65 -28.39 -24.93
CA LEU A 673 16.11 -28.59 -24.88
C LEU A 673 16.73 -27.72 -23.79
N ALA A 674 17.34 -28.34 -22.78
CA ALA A 674 17.99 -27.65 -21.68
C ALA A 674 19.50 -27.82 -21.74
N LEU A 675 20.26 -26.73 -21.79
CA LEU A 675 21.71 -26.79 -21.64
C LEU A 675 22.05 -27.00 -20.16
N GLN A 676 23.07 -27.79 -19.84
CA GLN A 676 23.40 -28.17 -18.46
C GLN A 676 24.91 -28.20 -18.19
N GLY A 677 25.29 -27.83 -16.97
CA GLY A 677 26.67 -28.00 -16.50
C GLY A 677 27.68 -27.34 -17.43
N TRP A 678 28.69 -28.10 -17.86
CA TRP A 678 29.76 -27.62 -18.75
C TRP A 678 29.61 -28.13 -20.19
N SER A 679 28.93 -29.27 -20.37
CA SER A 679 28.87 -30.03 -21.62
C SER A 679 27.54 -30.72 -21.91
N GLY A 680 26.57 -30.66 -20.98
CA GLY A 680 25.34 -31.45 -21.09
C GLY A 680 24.22 -30.76 -21.88
N VAL A 681 23.41 -31.54 -22.58
CA VAL A 681 22.13 -31.15 -23.19
C VAL A 681 21.06 -32.18 -22.82
N THR A 682 19.97 -31.74 -22.21
CA THR A 682 18.81 -32.59 -21.92
C THR A 682 17.69 -32.27 -22.89
N ALA A 683 17.19 -33.28 -23.59
CA ALA A 683 15.97 -33.20 -24.38
C ALA A 683 14.81 -33.87 -23.63
N VAL A 684 13.73 -33.14 -23.39
CA VAL A 684 12.52 -33.64 -22.72
C VAL A 684 11.34 -33.45 -23.65
N THR A 685 10.56 -34.52 -23.86
CA THR A 685 9.35 -34.50 -24.71
C THR A 685 8.12 -34.80 -23.88
N SER A 686 6.99 -34.15 -24.14
CA SER A 686 5.73 -34.41 -23.42
C SER A 686 4.84 -35.39 -24.19
N GLY A 687 4.67 -36.61 -23.66
CA GLY A 687 3.67 -37.57 -24.14
C GLY A 687 3.91 -38.13 -25.55
N MET A 688 5.15 -38.09 -26.05
CA MET A 688 5.51 -38.63 -27.36
C MET A 688 5.79 -40.15 -27.30
N PRO A 689 5.39 -40.93 -28.31
CA PRO A 689 5.83 -42.32 -28.48
C PRO A 689 7.35 -42.42 -28.65
N ASP A 690 7.94 -43.52 -28.17
CA ASP A 690 9.40 -43.75 -28.20
C ASP A 690 9.99 -43.57 -29.61
N GLU A 691 9.35 -44.11 -30.66
CA GLU A 691 9.82 -44.01 -32.05
C GLU A 691 9.94 -42.56 -32.55
N ALA A 692 8.99 -41.69 -32.18
CA ALA A 692 9.01 -40.28 -32.55
C ALA A 692 10.04 -39.49 -31.72
N ARG A 693 10.20 -39.85 -30.45
CA ARG A 693 11.22 -39.31 -29.56
C ARG A 693 12.62 -39.61 -30.10
N ASP A 694 12.88 -40.84 -30.50
CA ASP A 694 14.21 -41.27 -30.97
C ASP A 694 14.61 -40.56 -32.27
N ALA A 695 13.65 -40.33 -33.19
CA ALA A 695 13.89 -39.54 -34.40
C ALA A 695 14.22 -38.07 -34.11
N LEU A 696 13.56 -37.46 -33.11
CA LEU A 696 13.87 -36.10 -32.65
C LEU A 696 15.24 -36.02 -31.98
N VAL A 697 15.56 -36.96 -31.10
CA VAL A 697 16.86 -37.05 -30.43
C VAL A 697 17.98 -37.24 -31.46
N SER A 698 17.78 -38.06 -32.48
CA SER A 698 18.71 -38.22 -33.61
C SER A 698 18.93 -36.91 -34.35
N THR A 699 17.87 -36.12 -34.55
CA THR A 699 17.96 -34.80 -35.19
C THR A 699 18.72 -33.79 -34.32
N VAL A 700 18.47 -33.79 -33.01
CA VAL A 700 19.22 -32.95 -32.04
C VAL A 700 20.69 -33.31 -32.06
N ARG A 701 21.01 -34.62 -32.00
CA ARG A 701 22.37 -35.15 -32.08
C ARG A 701 23.06 -34.71 -33.36
N THR A 702 22.43 -34.94 -34.52
CA THR A 702 22.96 -34.52 -35.83
C THR A 702 23.26 -33.03 -35.86
N GLY A 703 22.38 -32.21 -35.27
CA GLY A 703 22.59 -30.77 -35.15
C GLY A 703 23.79 -30.39 -34.28
N LEU A 704 23.99 -31.06 -33.14
CA LEU A 704 25.16 -30.85 -32.28
C LEU A 704 26.45 -31.34 -32.93
N GLU A 705 26.38 -32.47 -33.65
CA GLU A 705 27.47 -33.11 -34.40
C GLU A 705 27.97 -32.31 -35.60
N THR A 706 27.26 -31.25 -35.98
CA THR A 706 27.79 -30.28 -36.95
C THR A 706 29.01 -29.52 -36.45
N ALA A 707 29.26 -29.48 -35.13
CA ALA A 707 30.40 -28.78 -34.55
C ALA A 707 31.09 -29.51 -33.38
N TRP A 708 30.48 -30.55 -32.77
CA TRP A 708 31.10 -31.35 -31.68
C TRP A 708 30.73 -32.82 -31.67
N VAL A 709 31.58 -33.63 -31.04
CA VAL A 709 31.28 -35.04 -30.81
C VAL A 709 30.39 -35.19 -29.57
N VAL A 710 29.28 -35.93 -29.73
CA VAL A 710 28.46 -36.41 -28.62
C VAL A 710 29.10 -37.69 -28.08
N ASP A 711 29.54 -37.66 -26.82
CA ASP A 711 30.34 -38.71 -26.17
C ASP A 711 29.48 -39.78 -25.50
N GLU A 712 28.51 -39.35 -24.69
CA GLU A 712 27.62 -40.24 -23.94
C GLU A 712 26.16 -39.84 -24.11
N VAL A 713 25.28 -40.85 -24.16
CA VAL A 713 23.83 -40.68 -24.19
C VAL A 713 23.19 -41.52 -23.09
N GLU A 714 22.46 -40.86 -22.19
CA GLU A 714 21.73 -41.48 -21.09
C GLU A 714 20.22 -41.34 -21.35
N ASP A 715 19.55 -42.47 -21.55
CA ASP A 715 18.10 -42.51 -21.80
C ASP A 715 17.31 -42.51 -20.48
N SER A 716 16.19 -41.78 -20.49
CA SER A 716 15.22 -41.69 -19.41
C SER A 716 13.81 -41.85 -19.97
N PRO A 717 12.83 -42.37 -19.19
CA PRO A 717 11.44 -42.41 -19.63
C PRO A 717 10.90 -41.04 -20.09
N ASP A 718 11.42 -39.96 -19.49
CA ASP A 718 10.98 -38.59 -19.75
C ASP A 718 11.78 -37.88 -20.86
N GLY A 719 12.86 -38.47 -21.37
CA GLY A 719 13.74 -37.79 -22.33
C GLY A 719 15.14 -38.39 -22.45
N VAL A 720 16.07 -37.64 -23.03
CA VAL A 720 17.45 -38.08 -23.28
C VAL A 720 18.44 -37.02 -22.81
N ASP A 721 19.51 -37.45 -22.17
CA ASP A 721 20.67 -36.62 -21.90
C ASP A 721 21.82 -36.93 -22.83
N LEU A 722 22.40 -35.87 -23.39
CA LEU A 722 23.55 -35.91 -24.26
C LEU A 722 24.72 -35.22 -23.55
N SER A 723 25.87 -35.89 -23.45
CA SER A 723 27.11 -35.28 -22.99
C SER A 723 28.03 -35.02 -24.17
N LEU A 724 28.55 -33.80 -24.26
CA LEU A 724 29.52 -33.41 -25.27
C LEU A 724 30.94 -33.72 -24.76
N ASP A 725 31.84 -34.10 -25.68
CA ASP A 725 33.24 -34.48 -25.43
C ASP A 725 34.12 -33.35 -24.86
N THR A 726 33.65 -32.12 -24.93
CA THR A 726 34.33 -30.89 -24.48
C THR A 726 33.43 -30.04 -23.60
N VAL A 727 33.85 -28.81 -23.25
CA VAL A 727 33.11 -27.86 -22.40
C VAL A 727 32.58 -26.64 -23.17
N PRO A 728 31.69 -26.83 -24.15
CA PRO A 728 31.28 -25.79 -25.11
C PRO A 728 30.54 -24.61 -24.46
N TRP A 729 29.91 -24.80 -23.29
CA TRP A 729 29.14 -23.73 -22.64
C TRP A 729 30.01 -22.65 -21.98
N ILE A 730 31.33 -22.82 -21.95
CA ILE A 730 32.27 -21.88 -21.37
C ILE A 730 33.47 -21.55 -22.29
N SER A 731 33.46 -22.02 -23.54
CA SER A 731 34.53 -21.78 -24.51
C SER A 731 34.52 -20.35 -25.05
N PHE A 732 35.70 -19.86 -25.45
CA PHE A 732 35.92 -18.53 -26.02
C PHE A 732 36.65 -18.63 -27.37
N GLY A 733 36.68 -17.53 -28.13
CA GLY A 733 37.35 -17.52 -29.43
C GLY A 733 36.66 -18.46 -30.43
N SER A 734 37.44 -19.18 -31.24
CA SER A 734 36.95 -20.12 -32.25
C SER A 734 36.08 -21.23 -31.65
N ASP A 735 36.49 -21.80 -30.52
CA ASP A 735 35.73 -22.85 -29.84
C ASP A 735 34.41 -22.32 -29.27
N GLY A 736 34.37 -21.02 -28.94
CA GLY A 736 33.15 -20.33 -28.59
C GLY A 736 32.25 -20.11 -29.81
N VAL A 737 32.81 -19.85 -30.98
CA VAL A 737 32.02 -19.70 -32.21
C VAL A 737 31.36 -21.04 -32.58
N LEU A 738 32.12 -22.13 -32.52
CA LEU A 738 31.59 -23.49 -32.65
C LEU A 738 30.44 -23.74 -31.65
N ALA A 739 30.50 -23.21 -30.42
CA ALA A 739 29.45 -23.32 -29.36
C ALA A 739 28.09 -22.88 -29.86
N ARG A 740 28.12 -21.76 -30.53
CA ARG A 740 26.94 -21.04 -30.95
C ARG A 740 26.47 -21.56 -32.31
N GLN A 741 27.39 -21.99 -33.17
CA GLN A 741 27.09 -22.68 -34.41
C GLN A 741 26.46 -24.06 -34.18
N ALA A 742 26.86 -24.83 -33.16
CA ALA A 742 26.24 -26.10 -32.81
C ALA A 742 24.76 -25.93 -32.46
N ILE A 743 24.45 -24.95 -31.59
CA ILE A 743 23.06 -24.62 -31.25
C ILE A 743 22.30 -24.16 -32.49
N LEU A 744 22.88 -23.28 -33.32
CA LEU A 744 22.26 -22.85 -34.57
C LEU A 744 22.01 -24.03 -35.54
N GLY A 745 22.95 -24.96 -35.63
CA GLY A 745 22.82 -26.21 -36.38
C GLY A 745 21.67 -27.06 -35.86
N THR A 746 21.54 -27.22 -34.55
CA THR A 746 20.38 -27.88 -33.93
C THR A 746 19.06 -27.18 -34.25
N LEU A 747 18.99 -25.84 -34.20
CA LEU A 747 17.78 -25.09 -34.57
C LEU A 747 17.40 -25.34 -36.04
N VAL A 748 18.37 -25.30 -36.94
CA VAL A 748 18.18 -25.55 -38.37
C VAL A 748 17.74 -26.99 -38.62
N SER A 749 18.40 -27.97 -38.01
CA SER A 749 18.06 -29.39 -38.15
C SER A 749 16.66 -29.69 -37.63
N LEU A 750 16.29 -29.15 -36.46
CA LEU A 750 14.95 -29.34 -35.91
C LEU A 750 13.86 -28.77 -36.82
N GLU A 751 14.04 -27.57 -37.39
CA GLU A 751 13.03 -27.00 -38.30
C GLU A 751 12.99 -27.74 -39.65
N LYS A 752 14.15 -28.03 -40.25
CA LYS A 752 14.21 -28.60 -41.61
C LYS A 752 13.90 -30.10 -41.65
N VAL A 753 14.39 -30.87 -40.68
CA VAL A 753 14.28 -32.33 -40.68
C VAL A 753 13.03 -32.76 -39.94
N SER A 754 12.79 -32.23 -38.73
CA SER A 754 11.70 -32.65 -37.86
C SER A 754 10.47 -31.74 -37.89
N GLY A 755 10.57 -30.53 -38.45
CA GLY A 755 9.46 -29.56 -38.47
C GLY A 755 9.23 -28.85 -37.13
N TYR A 756 10.23 -28.80 -36.24
CA TYR A 756 10.13 -28.16 -34.92
C TYR A 756 10.76 -26.77 -34.94
N ARG A 757 10.01 -25.77 -34.46
CA ARG A 757 10.47 -24.37 -34.37
C ARG A 757 10.61 -23.95 -32.91
N LEU A 758 11.65 -23.18 -32.61
CA LEU A 758 11.83 -22.55 -31.30
C LEU A 758 10.75 -21.47 -31.10
N VAL A 759 10.02 -21.54 -29.99
CA VAL A 759 8.92 -20.61 -29.67
C VAL A 759 9.11 -19.87 -28.36
N GLY A 760 10.15 -20.21 -27.60
CA GLY A 760 10.48 -19.49 -26.38
C GLY A 760 11.72 -20.03 -25.68
N THR A 761 12.25 -19.21 -24.77
CA THR A 761 13.41 -19.55 -23.95
C THR A 761 13.15 -19.20 -22.50
N MET A 762 13.67 -20.02 -21.58
CA MET A 762 13.66 -19.74 -20.15
C MET A 762 15.01 -20.05 -19.56
N ARG A 763 15.49 -19.17 -18.70
CA ARG A 763 16.64 -19.51 -17.86
C ARG A 763 16.19 -20.27 -16.62
N VAL A 764 17.00 -21.22 -16.17
CA VAL A 764 16.89 -21.87 -14.85
C VAL A 764 18.27 -21.85 -14.17
N ALA A 765 18.31 -21.78 -12.83
CA ALA A 765 19.57 -21.87 -12.10
C ALA A 765 20.01 -23.34 -12.00
N ASP A 766 21.30 -23.62 -12.16
CA ASP A 766 21.92 -24.92 -11.91
C ASP A 766 23.15 -24.78 -11.00
N SER A 767 23.83 -25.89 -10.72
CA SER A 767 25.06 -25.90 -9.88
C SER A 767 26.23 -25.07 -10.43
N ARG A 768 26.17 -24.64 -11.69
CA ARG A 768 27.27 -23.96 -12.42
C ARG A 768 26.86 -22.59 -12.99
N GLY A 769 25.64 -22.12 -12.75
CA GLY A 769 25.17 -20.81 -13.14
C GLY A 769 23.74 -20.82 -13.67
N LEU A 770 23.46 -19.92 -14.62
CA LEU A 770 22.16 -19.83 -15.27
C LEU A 770 22.26 -20.50 -16.62
N LYS A 771 21.34 -21.43 -16.89
CA LYS A 771 21.31 -22.15 -18.15
C LYS A 771 19.98 -21.98 -18.88
N PRO A 772 20.01 -21.86 -20.21
CA PRO A 772 18.82 -21.73 -21.03
C PRO A 772 18.14 -23.10 -21.23
N LYS A 773 16.81 -23.08 -21.15
CA LYS A 773 15.87 -24.07 -21.63
C LYS A 773 15.16 -23.48 -22.84
N MET A 774 15.10 -24.21 -23.93
CA MET A 774 14.57 -23.81 -25.23
C MET A 774 13.35 -24.67 -25.53
N PHE A 775 12.22 -24.05 -25.84
CA PHE A 775 10.95 -24.74 -26.08
C PHE A 775 10.62 -24.75 -27.55
N PHE A 776 10.37 -25.93 -28.07
CA PHE A 776 10.10 -26.17 -29.47
C PHE A 776 8.68 -26.66 -29.67
N GLN A 777 8.13 -26.30 -30.81
CA GLN A 777 6.78 -26.60 -31.21
C GLN A 777 6.79 -27.19 -32.62
N SER A 778 6.02 -28.26 -32.82
CA SER A 778 5.79 -28.84 -34.14
C SER A 778 5.00 -27.90 -35.05
N MET A 779 5.43 -27.74 -36.30
CA MET A 779 4.80 -26.86 -37.28
C MET A 779 3.83 -27.63 -38.19
N PRO A 780 2.56 -27.20 -38.34
CA PRO A 780 1.56 -27.90 -39.15
C PRO A 780 1.81 -27.85 -40.67
N GLN A 781 2.61 -26.90 -41.16
CA GLN A 781 3.12 -26.87 -42.53
C GLN A 781 4.65 -26.85 -42.51
N LYS A 782 5.29 -27.74 -43.30
CA LYS A 782 6.73 -27.69 -43.58
C LYS A 782 7.03 -26.46 -44.46
N GLU A 783 7.12 -25.27 -43.87
CA GLU A 783 7.58 -24.04 -44.55
C GLU A 783 9.11 -24.02 -44.81
N GLY A 784 9.76 -25.19 -44.87
CA GLY A 784 11.12 -25.35 -44.35
C GLY A 784 12.28 -25.44 -45.33
N GLU A 785 12.09 -25.40 -46.65
CA GLU A 785 13.22 -25.71 -47.54
C GLU A 785 14.27 -24.57 -47.65
N ARG A 786 13.91 -23.30 -47.37
CA ARG A 786 14.78 -22.14 -47.70
C ARG A 786 14.88 -21.00 -46.67
N ALA A 787 14.47 -21.22 -45.43
CA ALA A 787 14.67 -20.22 -44.37
C ALA A 787 16.17 -20.04 -44.05
N GLU A 788 16.58 -18.78 -43.89
CA GLU A 788 17.95 -18.41 -43.55
C GLU A 788 18.09 -18.12 -42.06
N TYR A 789 19.18 -18.60 -41.48
CA TYR A 789 19.47 -18.51 -40.06
C TYR A 789 20.82 -17.86 -39.82
N VAL A 790 20.88 -16.91 -38.89
CA VAL A 790 22.15 -16.33 -38.44
C VAL A 790 22.13 -16.16 -36.94
N GLY A 791 23.30 -16.19 -36.31
CA GLY A 791 23.46 -15.89 -34.91
C GLY A 791 24.29 -14.63 -34.70
N LEU A 792 23.88 -13.81 -33.75
CA LEU A 792 24.63 -12.64 -33.29
C LEU A 792 25.02 -12.86 -31.83
N SER A 793 26.31 -12.81 -31.51
CA SER A 793 26.79 -12.98 -30.15
C SER A 793 27.65 -11.82 -29.68
N PHE A 794 27.61 -11.60 -28.37
CA PHE A 794 28.44 -10.61 -27.69
C PHE A 794 29.47 -11.35 -26.82
N ASP A 795 30.75 -11.02 -26.93
CA ASP A 795 31.83 -11.75 -26.24
C ASP A 795 32.90 -10.82 -25.64
N GLN A 796 33.65 -11.32 -24.65
CA GLN A 796 34.83 -10.70 -24.02
C GLN A 796 34.72 -9.20 -23.68
N GLU A 797 33.50 -8.70 -23.43
CA GLU A 797 33.16 -7.32 -23.05
C GLU A 797 33.26 -6.26 -24.16
N ASP A 798 33.89 -6.58 -25.30
CA ASP A 798 34.14 -5.65 -26.40
C ASP A 798 33.86 -6.20 -27.81
N ARG A 799 33.35 -7.43 -27.93
CA ARG A 799 33.21 -8.10 -29.24
C ARG A 799 31.77 -8.34 -29.64
N VAL A 800 31.49 -8.09 -30.92
CA VAL A 800 30.28 -8.53 -31.60
C VAL A 800 30.69 -9.56 -32.64
N ARG A 801 30.00 -10.70 -32.70
CA ARG A 801 30.22 -11.72 -33.72
C ARG A 801 28.94 -12.07 -34.45
N LEU A 802 28.97 -12.06 -35.77
CA LEU A 802 27.94 -12.62 -36.64
C LEU A 802 28.44 -13.97 -37.15
N PHE A 803 27.59 -15.01 -37.12
CA PHE A 803 27.91 -16.33 -37.62
C PHE A 803 26.70 -16.99 -38.28
N GLY A 804 26.96 -17.77 -39.33
CA GLY A 804 25.95 -18.56 -40.03
C GLY A 804 25.90 -19.99 -39.50
N PRO A 805 25.04 -20.85 -40.09
CA PRO A 805 25.11 -22.28 -39.87
C PRO A 805 26.51 -22.80 -40.24
N PRO A 806 26.97 -23.89 -39.61
CA PRO A 806 28.27 -24.49 -39.89
C PRO A 806 28.51 -24.67 -41.40
N HIS A 807 29.70 -24.27 -41.85
CA HIS A 807 30.18 -24.39 -43.23
C HIS A 807 29.35 -23.62 -44.28
N GLN A 808 28.50 -22.69 -43.83
CA GLN A 808 27.76 -21.76 -44.69
C GLN A 808 28.32 -20.36 -44.52
N GLY A 809 28.82 -19.77 -45.61
CA GLY A 809 29.35 -18.40 -45.60
C GLY A 809 28.29 -17.36 -45.24
N LEU A 810 28.74 -16.20 -44.74
CA LEU A 810 27.88 -15.08 -44.39
C LEU A 810 27.53 -14.20 -45.60
N ASP A 811 26.31 -13.66 -45.62
CA ASP A 811 25.90 -12.61 -46.54
C ASP A 811 26.72 -11.34 -46.29
N GLN A 812 27.55 -10.98 -47.28
CA GLN A 812 28.43 -9.81 -47.21
C GLN A 812 27.67 -8.48 -47.14
N PHE A 813 26.43 -8.43 -47.65
CA PHE A 813 25.59 -7.25 -47.50
C PHE A 813 25.17 -7.05 -46.03
N LEU A 814 24.81 -8.15 -45.35
CA LEU A 814 24.47 -8.12 -43.93
C LEU A 814 25.69 -7.75 -43.07
N VAL A 815 26.86 -8.30 -43.36
CA VAL A 815 28.14 -7.93 -42.71
C VAL A 815 28.43 -6.42 -42.84
N SER A 816 28.28 -5.88 -44.05
CA SER A 816 28.46 -4.44 -44.31
C SER A 816 27.43 -3.58 -43.56
N ALA A 817 26.16 -4.01 -43.55
CA ALA A 817 25.09 -3.29 -42.85
C ALA A 817 25.31 -3.27 -41.32
N ILE A 818 25.75 -4.38 -40.73
CA ILE A 818 26.12 -4.43 -39.30
C ILE A 818 27.32 -3.52 -39.01
N SER A 819 28.32 -3.51 -39.89
CA SER A 819 29.48 -2.60 -39.77
C SER A 819 29.03 -1.13 -39.77
N GLY A 820 28.08 -0.77 -40.64
CA GLY A 820 27.45 0.55 -40.66
C GLY A 820 26.67 0.86 -39.39
N ALA A 821 25.90 -0.09 -38.86
CA ALA A 821 25.18 0.07 -37.60
C ALA A 821 26.11 0.28 -36.40
N ILE A 822 27.22 -0.46 -36.35
CA ILE A 822 28.26 -0.29 -35.32
C ILE A 822 28.87 1.11 -35.42
N ALA A 823 29.25 1.56 -36.62
CA ALA A 823 29.81 2.89 -36.83
C ALA A 823 28.84 4.03 -36.43
N ALA A 824 27.55 3.86 -36.72
CA ALA A 824 26.52 4.83 -36.38
C ALA A 824 26.12 4.82 -34.88
N GLY A 825 26.19 3.65 -34.23
CA GLY A 825 25.71 3.45 -32.86
C GLY A 825 26.79 3.48 -31.78
N TRP A 826 28.07 3.33 -32.15
CA TRP A 826 29.19 3.31 -31.21
C TRP A 826 30.19 4.43 -31.50
N PRO A 827 30.14 5.56 -30.77
CA PRO A 827 30.96 6.75 -31.07
C PRO A 827 32.47 6.50 -31.03
N ARG A 828 32.91 5.50 -30.25
CA ARG A 828 34.33 5.13 -30.16
C ARG A 828 34.80 4.31 -31.38
N GLY A 829 33.87 3.76 -32.16
CA GLY A 829 34.14 2.98 -33.36
C GLY A 829 34.73 1.60 -33.12
N CYS A 830 34.97 0.89 -34.22
CA CYS A 830 35.60 -0.42 -34.24
C CYS A 830 37.13 -0.29 -34.21
N ALA A 831 37.81 -1.11 -33.41
CA ALA A 831 39.27 -1.19 -33.35
C ALA A 831 39.83 -2.05 -34.50
N ARG A 832 39.23 -3.21 -34.72
CA ARG A 832 39.54 -4.14 -35.80
C ARG A 832 38.30 -4.97 -36.15
N GLN A 833 38.20 -5.32 -37.43
CA GLN A 833 37.27 -6.30 -37.95
C GLN A 833 38.11 -7.48 -38.48
N GLN A 834 37.77 -8.69 -38.07
CA GLN A 834 38.53 -9.89 -38.41
C GLN A 834 37.64 -11.13 -38.39
N GLU A 835 38.09 -12.19 -39.05
CA GLU A 835 37.49 -13.51 -38.90
C GLU A 835 37.91 -14.17 -37.58
N CYS A 836 36.98 -14.92 -36.97
CA CYS A 836 37.23 -15.75 -35.80
C CYS A 836 36.51 -17.09 -35.99
N GLY A 837 37.22 -18.12 -36.47
CA GLY A 837 36.57 -19.31 -37.00
C GLY A 837 35.73 -18.95 -38.23
N GLU A 838 34.48 -19.42 -38.30
CA GLU A 838 33.53 -19.07 -39.37
C GLU A 838 32.65 -17.83 -39.03
N ALA A 839 33.01 -17.08 -37.98
CA ALA A 839 32.32 -15.86 -37.60
C ALA A 839 33.05 -14.61 -38.06
N GLU A 840 32.28 -13.60 -38.43
CA GLU A 840 32.75 -12.23 -38.59
C GLU A 840 32.79 -11.55 -37.22
N GLU A 841 33.95 -11.07 -36.78
CA GLU A 841 34.17 -10.45 -35.48
C GLU A 841 34.53 -8.96 -35.60
N TRP A 842 33.75 -8.11 -34.92
CA TRP A 842 34.08 -6.72 -34.67
C TRP A 842 34.56 -6.54 -33.24
N VAL A 843 35.81 -6.08 -33.07
CA VAL A 843 36.38 -5.73 -31.77
C VAL A 843 36.24 -4.22 -31.58
N LEU A 844 35.39 -3.82 -30.63
CA LEU A 844 34.99 -2.44 -30.42
C LEU A 844 36.02 -1.70 -29.55
N LYS A 845 36.22 -0.39 -29.80
CA LYS A 845 37.09 0.41 -28.93
C LYS A 845 36.39 0.68 -27.59
N GLY A 846 36.97 0.20 -26.49
CA GLY A 846 36.41 0.30 -25.13
C GLY A 846 35.74 -1.01 -24.70
N LEU A 847 34.91 -0.96 -23.65
CA LEU A 847 34.26 -2.15 -23.08
C LEU A 847 32.72 -1.96 -23.07
N PRO A 848 32.06 -1.92 -24.25
CA PRO A 848 30.62 -1.67 -24.36
C PRO A 848 29.74 -2.63 -23.55
N PHE A 849 30.19 -3.87 -23.31
CA PHE A 849 29.43 -4.90 -22.61
C PHE A 849 29.94 -5.15 -21.17
N ASP A 850 30.83 -4.30 -20.64
CA ASP A 850 31.19 -4.30 -19.21
C ASP A 850 30.10 -3.57 -18.38
N ALA A 851 29.67 -4.20 -17.29
CA ALA A 851 28.66 -3.69 -16.38
C ALA A 851 29.08 -2.39 -15.65
N PHE A 852 30.39 -2.14 -15.52
CA PHE A 852 30.97 -0.94 -14.88
C PHE A 852 31.30 0.17 -15.86
N PHE A 853 31.10 -0.06 -17.17
CA PHE A 853 31.39 0.93 -18.17
C PHE A 853 30.45 2.14 -18.08
N LYS A 854 31.04 3.35 -18.12
CA LYS A 854 30.31 4.61 -17.89
C LYS A 854 29.29 4.93 -18.99
N SER A 855 29.53 4.53 -20.25
CA SER A 855 28.67 4.92 -21.37
C SER A 855 27.55 3.92 -21.68
N ARG A 856 26.60 3.78 -20.74
CA ARG A 856 25.44 2.88 -20.93
C ARG A 856 24.51 3.32 -22.05
N VAL A 857 24.53 4.60 -22.45
CA VAL A 857 23.67 5.12 -23.53
C VAL A 857 24.20 4.67 -24.89
N ASP A 858 25.50 4.79 -25.12
CA ASP A 858 26.12 4.38 -26.38
C ASP A 858 25.97 2.88 -26.63
N THR A 859 26.10 2.04 -25.60
CA THR A 859 25.83 0.60 -25.73
C THR A 859 24.40 0.33 -26.19
N ARG A 860 23.40 1.10 -25.71
CA ARG A 860 22.00 0.93 -26.13
C ARG A 860 21.78 1.40 -27.57
N LEU A 861 22.35 2.54 -27.94
CA LEU A 861 22.28 3.03 -29.32
C LEU A 861 22.95 2.05 -30.30
N LEU A 862 24.10 1.48 -29.93
CA LEU A 862 24.75 0.39 -30.67
C LEU A 862 23.79 -0.78 -30.91
N LEU A 863 23.14 -1.28 -29.86
CA LEU A 863 22.22 -2.42 -30.00
C LEU A 863 20.98 -2.06 -30.79
N SER A 864 20.36 -0.91 -30.49
CA SER A 864 19.16 -0.47 -31.19
C SER A 864 19.42 -0.30 -32.69
N ASN A 865 20.59 0.19 -33.09
CA ASN A 865 20.98 0.27 -34.51
C ASN A 865 21.20 -1.12 -35.13
N ILE A 866 21.84 -2.04 -34.42
CA ILE A 866 22.02 -3.42 -34.92
C ILE A 866 20.65 -4.10 -35.09
N LEU A 867 19.77 -4.02 -34.08
CA LEU A 867 18.41 -4.56 -34.14
C LEU A 867 17.58 -3.91 -35.26
N GLN A 868 17.72 -2.60 -35.46
CA GLN A 868 17.08 -1.88 -36.55
C GLN A 868 17.49 -2.45 -37.91
N VAL A 869 18.79 -2.69 -38.14
CA VAL A 869 19.29 -3.31 -39.38
C VAL A 869 18.72 -4.72 -39.55
N MET A 870 18.70 -5.53 -38.50
CA MET A 870 18.15 -6.90 -38.58
C MET A 870 16.66 -6.88 -38.97
N TRP A 871 15.84 -6.05 -38.32
CA TRP A 871 14.41 -5.95 -38.64
C TRP A 871 14.13 -5.33 -40.01
N GLN A 872 14.93 -4.35 -40.45
CA GLN A 872 14.85 -3.79 -41.81
C GLN A 872 15.12 -4.85 -42.88
N GLN A 873 15.99 -5.82 -42.57
CA GLN A 873 16.29 -6.95 -43.43
C GLN A 873 15.33 -8.14 -43.26
N ASN A 874 14.22 -7.95 -42.53
CA ASN A 874 13.18 -8.95 -42.30
C ASN A 874 13.66 -10.18 -41.51
N PHE A 875 14.71 -10.02 -40.69
CA PHE A 875 15.09 -11.02 -39.71
C PHE A 875 14.19 -10.90 -38.48
N GLU A 876 13.65 -12.04 -38.05
CA GLU A 876 12.89 -12.19 -36.82
C GLU A 876 13.75 -12.89 -35.77
N ILE A 877 13.57 -12.53 -34.50
CA ILE A 877 14.26 -13.17 -33.40
C ILE A 877 13.60 -14.53 -33.16
N VAL A 878 14.37 -15.60 -33.34
CA VAL A 878 13.95 -16.98 -33.09
C VAL A 878 14.06 -17.31 -31.61
N GLY A 879 15.13 -16.82 -30.99
CA GLY A 879 15.34 -16.98 -29.56
C GLY A 879 16.61 -16.28 -29.10
N VAL A 880 16.60 -15.90 -27.83
CA VAL A 880 17.78 -15.35 -27.16
C VAL A 880 18.28 -16.39 -26.18
N VAL A 881 19.45 -16.94 -26.47
CA VAL A 881 20.11 -17.94 -25.61
C VAL A 881 21.14 -17.20 -24.76
N GLU A 882 20.74 -16.90 -23.52
CA GLU A 882 21.57 -16.13 -22.59
C GLU A 882 22.52 -17.03 -21.76
N GLY A 883 23.83 -16.83 -21.93
CA GLY A 883 24.90 -17.41 -21.11
C GLY A 883 25.56 -16.36 -20.20
N LYS A 884 26.90 -16.23 -20.23
CA LYS A 884 27.59 -15.06 -19.60
C LYS A 884 27.28 -13.75 -20.33
N LEU A 885 27.00 -13.83 -21.63
CA LEU A 885 26.50 -12.78 -22.51
C LEU A 885 25.47 -13.44 -23.47
N PRO A 886 24.52 -12.67 -24.03
CA PRO A 886 23.45 -13.22 -24.86
C PRO A 886 23.94 -13.59 -26.26
N VAL A 887 23.29 -14.61 -26.82
CA VAL A 887 23.35 -14.97 -28.25
C VAL A 887 21.95 -14.85 -28.80
N ILE A 888 21.77 -14.07 -29.85
CA ILE A 888 20.48 -13.87 -30.51
C ILE A 888 20.51 -14.68 -31.80
N TYR A 889 19.59 -15.63 -31.92
CA TYR A 889 19.38 -16.37 -33.16
C TYR A 889 18.26 -15.74 -33.96
N TRP A 890 18.52 -15.56 -35.25
CA TRP A 890 17.66 -14.85 -36.17
C TRP A 890 17.24 -15.78 -37.30
N ARG A 891 16.03 -15.57 -37.81
CA ARG A 891 15.48 -16.27 -38.95
C ARG A 891 14.89 -15.28 -39.92
N ARG A 892 15.18 -15.47 -41.20
CA ARG A 892 14.56 -14.72 -42.31
C ARG A 892 13.71 -15.69 -43.13
N PRO A 893 12.37 -15.53 -43.18
CA PRO A 893 11.52 -16.27 -44.10
C PRO A 893 11.80 -15.83 -45.56
N GLU A 894 11.63 -16.73 -46.53
CA GLU A 894 11.86 -16.44 -47.95
C GLU A 894 10.87 -15.37 -48.46
N LYS A 895 11.34 -14.47 -49.32
CA LYS A 895 10.50 -13.41 -49.91
C LYS A 895 9.42 -14.03 -50.79
N THR A 896 8.14 -13.81 -50.48
CA THR A 896 7.08 -13.93 -51.48
C THR A 896 7.21 -12.74 -52.45
N ASP A 897 7.43 -13.03 -53.73
CA ASP A 897 7.49 -12.03 -54.78
C ASP A 897 6.21 -11.18 -54.82
N SER A 898 6.29 -9.93 -54.35
CA SER A 898 5.57 -8.78 -54.92
C SER A 898 5.91 -7.47 -54.19
N GLY A 899 6.48 -6.54 -54.97
CA GLY A 899 6.62 -5.09 -54.77
C GLY A 899 6.35 -4.45 -53.40
N SER A 900 7.42 -4.06 -52.70
CA SER A 900 7.72 -2.66 -52.34
C SER A 900 8.96 -2.62 -51.44
N VAL A 901 10.10 -2.28 -52.05
CA VAL A 901 11.32 -1.92 -51.34
C VAL A 901 11.11 -0.50 -50.83
N ASN A 902 10.51 -0.40 -49.65
CA ASN A 902 10.59 0.71 -48.68
C ASN A 902 9.57 0.41 -47.57
N LYS A 903 9.84 -0.63 -46.75
CA LYS A 903 9.19 -0.67 -45.44
C LYS A 903 9.63 0.58 -44.68
N PRO A 904 8.71 1.34 -44.06
CA PRO A 904 9.08 2.52 -43.30
C PRO A 904 10.14 2.18 -42.26
N GLU A 905 11.12 3.06 -42.05
CA GLU A 905 12.09 2.93 -40.98
C GLU A 905 11.34 3.01 -39.65
N ASN A 906 10.90 1.86 -39.11
CA ASN A 906 10.31 1.80 -37.80
C ASN A 906 11.45 1.92 -36.78
N PRO A 907 11.53 3.04 -36.04
CA PRO A 907 12.63 3.29 -35.14
C PRO A 907 12.55 2.37 -33.92
N VAL A 908 13.71 2.05 -33.37
CA VAL A 908 13.80 1.14 -32.23
C VAL A 908 13.82 1.95 -30.94
N VAL A 909 12.86 1.68 -30.07
CA VAL A 909 12.81 2.25 -28.72
C VAL A 909 13.27 1.19 -27.73
N SER A 910 14.27 1.53 -26.91
CA SER A 910 14.70 0.67 -25.81
C SER A 910 14.32 1.26 -24.46
N VAL A 911 13.89 0.39 -23.54
CA VAL A 911 13.61 0.73 -22.15
C VAL A 911 14.45 -0.13 -21.22
N MET A 912 15.18 0.50 -20.32
CA MET A 912 16.05 -0.19 -19.38
C MET A 912 15.72 0.17 -17.94
N PHE A 913 15.71 -0.84 -17.08
CA PHE A 913 15.62 -0.65 -15.64
C PHE A 913 17.06 -0.64 -15.05
N ASN A 914 17.62 0.55 -14.83
CA ASN A 914 19.00 0.70 -14.35
C ASN A 914 19.16 0.26 -12.87
N ALA A 915 18.07 0.35 -12.13
CA ALA A 915 17.89 -0.04 -10.74
C ALA A 915 16.36 -0.17 -10.53
N PRO A 916 15.89 -0.76 -9.41
CA PRO A 916 14.47 -0.82 -9.11
C PRO A 916 13.77 0.54 -9.25
N ASN A 917 14.47 1.64 -8.93
CA ASN A 917 13.93 3.00 -8.94
C ASN A 917 14.29 3.87 -10.15
N LYS A 918 14.86 3.29 -11.21
CA LYS A 918 15.33 4.05 -12.38
C LYS A 918 14.94 3.37 -13.68
N ILE A 919 14.19 4.09 -14.50
CA ILE A 919 13.78 3.65 -15.83
C ILE A 919 14.39 4.60 -16.84
N ARG A 920 15.02 4.08 -17.88
CA ARG A 920 15.62 4.90 -18.93
C ARG A 920 15.08 4.49 -20.28
N ILE A 921 14.68 5.48 -21.08
CA ILE A 921 14.21 5.29 -22.46
C ILE A 921 15.28 5.81 -23.40
N THR A 922 15.57 5.09 -24.48
CA THR A 922 16.50 5.50 -25.55
C THR A 922 15.86 5.15 -26.90
N SER A 923 15.93 6.03 -27.89
CA SER A 923 15.37 5.79 -29.23
C SER A 923 16.41 6.06 -30.31
N THR A 924 16.34 5.33 -31.43
CA THR A 924 17.14 5.64 -32.63
C THR A 924 16.62 6.89 -33.36
N ASP A 925 15.36 7.27 -33.14
CA ASP A 925 14.69 8.44 -33.70
C ASP A 925 14.02 9.30 -32.60
N GLN A 926 14.24 10.61 -32.68
CA GLN A 926 13.68 11.59 -31.76
C GLN A 926 12.14 11.72 -31.90
N ARG A 927 11.59 11.43 -33.09
CA ARG A 927 10.14 11.49 -33.38
C ARG A 927 9.34 10.50 -32.54
N THR A 928 9.88 9.30 -32.30
CA THR A 928 9.23 8.27 -31.47
C THR A 928 9.60 8.35 -30.00
N LEU A 929 10.68 9.08 -29.68
CA LEU A 929 11.08 9.30 -28.30
C LEU A 929 10.04 10.14 -27.53
N SER A 930 9.51 11.21 -28.12
CA SER A 930 8.58 12.11 -27.40
C SER A 930 7.25 11.44 -27.01
N PRO A 931 6.56 10.71 -27.91
CA PRO A 931 5.35 9.95 -27.55
C PRO A 931 5.62 8.85 -26.52
N ALA A 932 6.72 8.11 -26.66
CA ALA A 932 7.11 7.07 -25.71
C ALA A 932 7.39 7.63 -24.31
N ILE A 933 8.03 8.80 -24.22
CA ILE A 933 8.26 9.53 -22.97
C ILE A 933 6.94 9.96 -22.34
N ALA A 934 6.03 10.54 -23.14
CA ALA A 934 4.73 10.99 -22.65
C ALA A 934 3.90 9.82 -22.09
N ALA A 935 3.83 8.70 -22.82
CA ALA A 935 3.08 7.52 -22.42
C ALA A 935 3.66 6.87 -21.15
N VAL A 936 4.99 6.71 -21.06
CA VAL A 936 5.61 6.17 -19.84
C VAL A 936 5.46 7.14 -18.67
N ARG A 937 5.55 8.44 -18.90
CA ARG A 937 5.32 9.45 -17.85
C ARG A 937 3.90 9.36 -17.31
N GLU A 938 2.90 9.29 -18.18
CA GLU A 938 1.50 9.13 -17.79
C GLU A 938 1.28 7.83 -17.02
N ALA A 939 1.82 6.70 -17.51
CA ALA A 939 1.71 5.40 -16.85
C ALA A 939 2.41 5.31 -15.49
N LEU A 940 3.32 6.24 -15.19
CA LEU A 940 4.05 6.33 -13.93
C LEU A 940 3.47 7.41 -12.98
N GLN A 941 2.52 8.25 -13.42
CA GLN A 941 1.93 9.32 -12.61
C GLN A 941 0.73 8.84 -11.76
N ALA A 942 1.03 8.08 -10.67
CA ALA A 942 0.19 7.88 -9.47
C ALA A 942 0.89 6.90 -8.48
N PRO A 943 0.72 6.98 -7.14
CA PRO A 943 0.72 8.12 -6.23
C PRO A 943 2.13 8.39 -5.61
N GLN A 944 3.20 7.84 -6.19
CA GLN A 944 4.59 8.10 -5.75
C GLN A 944 5.26 9.09 -6.72
N VAL A 945 5.96 10.10 -6.20
CA VAL A 945 6.55 11.19 -6.98
C VAL A 945 7.74 10.69 -7.82
N TRP A 946 7.50 10.33 -9.08
CA TRP A 946 8.56 10.20 -10.09
C TRP A 946 8.98 11.61 -10.53
N LYS A 947 10.27 11.95 -10.38
CA LYS A 947 10.81 13.19 -10.95
C LYS A 947 11.54 12.90 -12.25
N ASP A 948 11.33 13.78 -13.22
CA ASP A 948 12.19 13.86 -14.41
C ASP A 948 13.58 14.30 -13.96
N VAL A 949 14.60 13.46 -14.17
CA VAL A 949 15.99 13.87 -13.98
C VAL A 949 16.67 13.82 -15.33
N LEU A 950 16.66 14.96 -16.04
CA LEU A 950 17.59 15.20 -17.14
C LEU A 950 19.01 15.17 -16.55
N LYS A 951 19.76 14.09 -16.81
CA LYS A 951 21.20 14.09 -16.57
C LYS A 951 21.91 14.46 -17.87
N GLU A 952 22.75 15.49 -17.75
CA GLU A 952 23.58 16.12 -18.80
C GLU A 952 24.52 15.19 -19.59
N ASP A 953 24.56 13.88 -19.30
CA ASP A 953 25.52 12.96 -19.93
C ASP A 953 25.16 12.54 -21.37
N SER A 954 24.04 12.98 -21.96
CA SER A 954 23.77 12.70 -23.37
C SER A 954 24.25 13.85 -24.25
N LEU A 955 25.40 13.67 -24.89
CA LEU A 955 25.86 14.49 -26.02
C LEU A 955 24.86 14.53 -27.21
N TYR A 956 23.75 13.76 -27.17
CA TYR A 956 22.90 13.47 -28.33
C TYR A 956 21.39 13.67 -28.13
N GLY A 957 20.85 13.97 -26.95
CA GLY A 957 19.41 14.24 -26.76
C GLY A 957 18.45 13.07 -27.08
N ARG A 958 18.96 11.83 -27.20
CA ARG A 958 18.20 10.61 -27.59
C ARG A 958 17.79 9.69 -26.43
N SER A 959 17.95 10.13 -25.18
CA SER A 959 17.62 9.33 -24.00
C SER A 959 17.08 10.18 -22.85
N ILE A 960 16.14 9.63 -22.07
CA ILE A 960 15.63 10.23 -20.82
C ILE A 960 15.67 9.20 -19.69
N GLU A 961 15.96 9.64 -18.46
CA GLU A 961 15.88 8.81 -17.25
C GLU A 961 14.78 9.33 -16.31
N PHE A 962 13.88 8.43 -15.93
CA PHE A 962 12.92 8.60 -14.86
C PHE A 962 13.50 8.02 -13.57
N LYS A 963 13.43 8.79 -12.48
CA LYS A 963 13.90 8.35 -11.16
C LYS A 963 12.78 8.53 -10.15
N LEU A 964 12.46 7.47 -9.41
CA LEU A 964 11.55 7.59 -8.27
C LEU A 964 12.33 8.10 -7.05
N GLU A 965 11.81 9.16 -6.42
CA GLU A 965 12.24 9.60 -5.10
C GLU A 965 11.56 8.75 -4.02
N ASP A 966 12.28 8.44 -2.93
CA ASP A 966 11.75 7.62 -1.82
C ASP A 966 11.36 6.16 -2.17
N TRP A 967 12.13 5.53 -3.06
CA TRP A 967 11.89 4.15 -3.46
C TRP A 967 11.88 3.16 -2.27
N PRO A 968 10.77 2.45 -1.99
CA PRO A 968 10.47 1.82 -0.71
C PRO A 968 11.22 0.52 -0.42
N PHE A 969 12.34 0.25 -1.10
CA PHE A 969 13.06 -1.04 -1.06
C PHE A 969 13.45 -1.48 0.36
N LEU A 970 13.62 -0.53 1.29
CA LEU A 970 14.07 -0.82 2.65
C LEU A 970 12.97 -1.26 3.61
N ARG A 971 11.69 -1.32 3.19
CA ARG A 971 10.54 -1.45 4.11
C ARG A 971 9.52 -2.54 3.74
N LYS A 972 9.78 -3.40 2.73
CA LYS A 972 8.82 -4.42 2.29
C LYS A 972 9.46 -5.82 2.12
N PRO A 973 8.72 -6.92 2.39
CA PRO A 973 9.17 -8.27 2.11
C PRO A 973 9.53 -8.46 0.62
N VAL A 974 10.49 -9.33 0.33
CA VAL A 974 11.01 -9.60 -1.03
C VAL A 974 9.90 -9.89 -2.04
N GLY A 975 8.88 -10.65 -1.65
CA GLY A 975 7.73 -10.97 -2.51
C GLY A 975 6.89 -9.74 -2.90
N SER A 976 6.69 -8.80 -1.97
CA SER A 976 5.95 -7.56 -2.25
C SER A 976 6.72 -6.65 -3.21
N ASN A 977 8.05 -6.64 -3.12
CA ASN A 977 8.91 -5.90 -4.06
C ASN A 977 8.89 -6.52 -5.47
N ALA A 978 8.85 -7.86 -5.57
CA ALA A 978 8.77 -8.55 -6.85
C ALA A 978 7.46 -8.22 -7.59
N VAL A 979 6.33 -8.22 -6.88
CA VAL A 979 5.03 -7.83 -7.44
C VAL A 979 5.04 -6.39 -7.91
N LEU A 980 5.56 -5.46 -7.09
CA LEU A 980 5.63 -4.04 -7.43
C LEU A 980 6.45 -3.78 -8.71
N VAL A 981 7.64 -4.37 -8.79
CA VAL A 981 8.54 -4.19 -9.95
C VAL A 981 7.92 -4.80 -11.21
N THR A 982 7.24 -5.93 -11.09
CA THR A 982 6.51 -6.57 -12.20
C THR A 982 5.30 -5.74 -12.64
N SER A 983 4.58 -5.11 -11.72
CA SER A 983 3.50 -4.16 -12.06
C SER A 983 4.00 -2.98 -12.89
N ILE A 984 5.13 -2.40 -12.49
CA ILE A 984 5.72 -1.26 -13.18
C ILE A 984 6.21 -1.67 -14.56
N LEU A 985 6.84 -2.85 -14.67
CA LEU A 985 7.22 -3.43 -15.95
C LEU A 985 6.02 -3.56 -16.89
N LEU A 986 4.91 -4.14 -16.42
CA LEU A 986 3.69 -4.29 -17.22
C LEU A 986 3.07 -2.94 -17.59
N ASN A 987 3.12 -1.93 -16.71
CA ASN A 987 2.64 -0.58 -17.03
C ASN A 987 3.46 0.06 -18.15
N VAL A 988 4.79 -0.08 -18.11
CA VAL A 988 5.68 0.42 -19.17
C VAL A 988 5.40 -0.29 -20.50
N VAL A 989 5.26 -1.62 -20.50
CA VAL A 989 4.94 -2.38 -21.72
C VAL A 989 3.60 -1.94 -22.32
N ASN A 990 2.58 -1.77 -21.47
CA ASN A 990 1.27 -1.29 -21.92
C ASN A 990 1.31 0.17 -22.41
N ALA A 991 2.07 1.04 -21.75
CA ALA A 991 2.27 2.41 -22.19
C ALA A 991 2.90 2.47 -23.59
N MET A 992 3.92 1.66 -23.84
CA MET A 992 4.52 1.54 -25.17
C MET A 992 3.51 1.02 -26.21
N ALA A 993 2.74 0.01 -25.86
CA ALA A 993 1.69 -0.51 -26.76
C ALA A 993 0.63 0.55 -27.09
N SER A 994 0.29 1.44 -26.15
CA SER A 994 -0.69 2.52 -26.37
C SER A 994 -0.26 3.55 -27.43
N VAL A 995 1.06 3.68 -27.67
CA VAL A 995 1.63 4.55 -28.71
C VAL A 995 2.03 3.78 -29.97
N GLY A 996 1.54 2.54 -30.12
CA GLY A 996 1.76 1.71 -31.31
C GLY A 996 3.08 0.95 -31.34
N LEU A 997 3.86 0.97 -30.25
CA LEU A 997 5.13 0.25 -30.17
C LEU A 997 4.91 -1.19 -29.69
N SER A 998 5.46 -2.15 -30.42
CA SER A 998 5.35 -3.58 -30.11
C SER A 998 6.61 -4.09 -29.40
N LEU A 999 6.45 -4.77 -28.26
CA LEU A 999 7.57 -5.43 -27.58
C LEU A 999 8.11 -6.57 -28.46
N LYS A 1000 9.39 -6.53 -28.81
CA LYS A 1000 10.05 -7.53 -29.67
C LYS A 1000 11.04 -8.42 -28.92
N ALA A 1001 11.78 -7.88 -27.96
CA ALA A 1001 12.81 -8.64 -27.25
C ALA A 1001 13.20 -8.00 -25.90
N CYS A 1002 13.83 -8.81 -25.06
CA CYS A 1002 14.60 -8.37 -23.90
C CYS A 1002 16.04 -8.90 -24.03
N LEU A 1003 17.05 -8.05 -23.81
CA LEU A 1003 18.46 -8.46 -23.81
C LEU A 1003 19.15 -8.05 -22.51
N ASN A 1004 19.88 -8.98 -21.88
CA ASN A 1004 20.69 -8.71 -20.70
C ASN A 1004 22.19 -8.80 -21.01
N LEU A 1005 22.86 -7.65 -21.14
CA LEU A 1005 24.26 -7.56 -21.59
C LEU A 1005 25.28 -7.30 -20.48
N ALA A 1006 24.83 -7.23 -19.22
CA ALA A 1006 25.73 -6.97 -18.10
C ALA A 1006 26.08 -8.26 -17.37
N ARG A 1007 27.38 -8.56 -17.25
CA ARG A 1007 27.91 -9.72 -16.51
C ARG A 1007 27.56 -9.75 -15.00
N HIS A 1008 26.97 -8.68 -14.45
CA HIS A 1008 26.74 -8.54 -13.01
C HIS A 1008 25.25 -8.56 -12.63
N ARG A 1009 24.93 -9.22 -11.50
CA ARG A 1009 23.58 -9.41 -10.90
C ARG A 1009 22.86 -8.12 -10.46
N SER A 1010 23.27 -6.95 -10.94
CA SER A 1010 22.78 -5.64 -10.48
C SER A 1010 22.19 -4.78 -11.60
N VAL A 1011 22.10 -5.30 -12.82
CA VAL A 1011 21.60 -4.58 -13.99
C VAL A 1011 20.43 -5.39 -14.57
N MET A 1012 19.25 -4.78 -14.66
CA MET A 1012 18.05 -5.45 -15.18
C MET A 1012 18.07 -5.43 -16.71
N GLY A 1013 17.41 -6.40 -17.35
CA GLY A 1013 17.34 -6.51 -18.81
C GLY A 1013 16.82 -5.25 -19.51
N SER A 1014 17.27 -5.03 -20.75
CA SER A 1014 16.78 -3.95 -21.62
C SER A 1014 15.71 -4.48 -22.56
N LEU A 1015 14.53 -3.87 -22.53
CA LEU A 1015 13.42 -4.17 -23.44
C LEU A 1015 13.60 -3.39 -24.74
N PHE A 1016 13.28 -4.00 -25.87
CA PHE A 1016 13.33 -3.38 -27.19
C PHE A 1016 11.96 -3.46 -27.86
N PHE A 1017 11.52 -2.32 -28.36
CA PHE A 1017 10.24 -2.12 -29.02
C PHE A 1017 10.46 -1.60 -30.45
N GLN A 1018 9.54 -1.98 -31.34
CA GLN A 1018 9.46 -1.50 -32.72
C GLN A 1018 8.03 -1.15 -33.09
#